data_AF-A0A2V2GD76-F1
#
_entry.id   AF-A0A2V2GD76-F1
#
_cell.length_a   1.000
_cell.length_b   1.000
_cell.length_c   1.000
_cell.angle_alpha   90.00
_cell.angle_beta   90.00
_cell.angle_gamma   90.00
#
_symmetry.space_group_name_H-M   'P 1'
#
loop_
_entity.id
_entity.type
_entity.pdbx_description
1 polymer ?
#
loop_
_entity_poly.entity_id
_entity_poly.type
_entity_poly.pdbx_seq_one_letter_code
_entity_poly.pdbx_strand_id
1 'polypeptide(L)'
;MWCWLPAWETTTERTLGRRIVPFRKTEALSMVKNRTRNLLLVLAVVFAAALVGAVALWNNPKNVSAESAVAEVTGQKDSVEGAVTLTSFTMKEGAEVRKSGVVGLRFTANVTSADLAELPKNAEFGMLLLPEEYLGAAELTPETANVLKVPAVRWYAVDGDNYSYTAVLVGKGGAALEEAFYGVNIVARAYVSYVDASNTTHVNYAANEQTRSAAYVASAALANDESDEEGVLANIAGTAAKDFACTETDISVKAGKSVKPVFTGDNDLVIKYETANAEIAVVENGEIKGVAEGTTKITASIGTAKVEFNVTVNPATVIESDKTAYDLIFNSETEKSAALVVKCDGAPIANDQIEWTSSAPEVVSVADGTVTALASGSATVTAKYDGATLDFTITAWQGIYSTEEFNSLYVLGENMTGNYKLMADISRPYVHDINEMLIGNLLANNLTGVFDGNNHTIYDVETRLFNGVKGGEVRNLNVVTKKMSIWGGIFGYELNDNAVVDNVTAHITFGYSLTCNNSSQWGTVGASGFAYTAKNSTIKNSNIYIIIPEDLQLKAWDADTAPNWAVDKGLYAIAYGVEDSLKIENTNAYYKSYYAGAKMLFAGGFEIAVQAWDGFVEVSTVDDLSLYGNAGLNVKLMNDLTVEFAGESIGTGSLPSGETLHYVNANVIEVLNSVIDGNDHTITINAYHKIQNNYSDPKILATTHQNLVKEIGVTGVLKNTKIIYNLYFINGVQNAYNASMLTSTNKGTMQNLDVTFNFVDNSALNCWFNENSGYLSWDGTGTYLDMTIRLTGSHLFLRSAEQPDGEYGRCGIVNANGDAATVTNMTIYGVEAAQPIGLLAPTWRGIVNGINATGLTAIKDIPA
;
A
#
# COMPACT_ATOMS: atom_id res chain seq x y z
N MET A 1 -19.89 -32.95 -46.50
CA MET A 1 -20.20 -32.75 -47.93
C MET A 1 -18.91 -32.32 -48.60
N TRP A 2 -18.33 -33.24 -49.38
CA TRP A 2 -17.32 -33.07 -50.46
C TRP A 2 -15.86 -32.85 -49.99
N CYS A 3 -14.86 -33.66 -50.36
CA CYS A 3 -14.33 -34.08 -51.71
C CYS A 3 -13.45 -32.97 -52.34
N TRP A 4 -12.33 -33.22 -53.03
CA TRP A 4 -11.45 -34.40 -53.24
C TRP A 4 -10.10 -33.92 -53.86
N LEU A 5 -9.17 -34.87 -54.05
CA LEU A 5 -7.99 -34.89 -54.95
C LEU A 5 -8.27 -34.46 -56.44
N PRO A 6 -7.29 -34.42 -57.41
CA PRO A 6 -5.84 -34.09 -57.40
C PRO A 6 -5.28 -33.38 -58.70
N ALA A 7 -3.93 -33.23 -58.78
CA ALA A 7 -3.06 -33.54 -59.94
C ALA A 7 -2.84 -32.62 -61.20
N TRP A 8 -1.54 -32.50 -61.56
CA TRP A 8 -0.89 -32.38 -62.90
C TRP A 8 -0.78 -30.98 -63.58
N GLU A 9 0.45 -30.51 -63.87
CA GLU A 9 1.16 -30.44 -65.19
C GLU A 9 0.64 -29.32 -66.15
N THR A 10 1.43 -28.62 -66.99
CA THR A 10 2.87 -28.61 -67.34
C THR A 10 3.34 -27.25 -67.91
N THR A 11 4.66 -27.02 -67.82
CA THR A 11 5.56 -26.10 -68.59
C THR A 11 5.10 -25.27 -69.80
N THR A 12 5.64 -24.04 -69.93
CA THR A 12 6.57 -23.59 -71.01
C THR A 12 7.23 -22.25 -70.60
N GLU A 13 8.56 -22.11 -70.54
CA GLU A 13 9.48 -21.59 -71.59
C GLU A 13 9.07 -20.22 -72.19
N ARG A 14 9.95 -19.20 -72.41
CA ARG A 14 11.34 -19.29 -72.92
C ARG A 14 12.14 -17.95 -72.89
N THR A 15 13.40 -17.98 -72.41
CA THR A 15 14.63 -17.34 -73.02
C THR A 15 14.80 -15.79 -73.17
N LEU A 16 15.99 -15.17 -73.37
CA LEU A 16 17.41 -15.62 -73.52
C LEU A 16 18.47 -14.49 -73.29
N GLY A 17 19.66 -14.85 -72.78
CA GLY A 17 20.97 -14.26 -73.15
C GLY A 17 21.44 -13.04 -72.31
N ARG A 18 22.74 -12.70 -72.12
CA ARG A 18 24.09 -13.11 -72.60
C ARG A 18 25.14 -12.49 -71.60
N ARG A 19 26.46 -12.78 -71.48
CA ARG A 19 27.46 -13.69 -72.11
C ARG A 19 28.78 -13.72 -71.26
N ILE A 20 29.58 -14.80 -71.40
CA ILE A 20 31.08 -14.87 -71.37
C ILE A 20 31.89 -14.85 -70.03
N VAL A 21 32.68 -15.94 -69.91
CA VAL A 21 33.85 -16.35 -69.08
C VAL A 21 35.13 -15.46 -69.24
N PRO A 22 36.34 -15.79 -68.67
CA PRO A 22 36.76 -16.65 -67.53
C PRO A 22 37.84 -16.00 -66.60
N PHE A 23 38.27 -16.71 -65.53
CA PHE A 23 39.67 -16.68 -65.07
C PHE A 23 40.11 -18.04 -64.45
N ARG A 24 41.40 -18.38 -64.57
CA ARG A 24 42.06 -19.61 -64.04
C ARG A 24 43.52 -19.33 -63.69
N LYS A 25 44.12 -20.25 -62.90
CA LYS A 25 45.48 -20.27 -62.31
C LYS A 25 45.60 -19.43 -61.00
N THR A 26 46.38 -19.82 -59.99
CA THR A 26 47.52 -20.79 -59.97
C THR A 26 47.52 -21.66 -58.70
N GLU A 27 48.39 -22.68 -58.65
CA GLU A 27 48.53 -23.69 -57.58
C GLU A 27 49.17 -23.16 -56.28
N ALA A 28 48.85 -23.77 -55.12
CA ALA A 28 49.76 -24.65 -54.36
C ALA A 28 49.26 -24.97 -52.92
N LEU A 29 49.37 -26.26 -52.52
CA LEU A 29 49.37 -26.80 -51.13
C LEU A 29 48.12 -26.52 -50.25
N SER A 30 47.77 -27.31 -49.22
CA SER A 30 47.86 -28.76 -48.96
C SER A 30 46.96 -29.08 -47.75
N MET A 31 46.58 -30.34 -47.55
CA MET A 31 45.72 -30.84 -46.44
C MET A 31 44.20 -30.54 -46.54
N VAL A 32 43.43 -31.42 -45.89
CA VAL A 32 41.95 -31.56 -45.84
C VAL A 32 41.31 -32.32 -47.01
N LYS A 33 41.77 -33.57 -47.23
CA LYS A 33 40.96 -34.62 -47.88
C LYS A 33 41.50 -36.03 -47.56
N ASN A 34 41.34 -36.46 -46.30
CA ASN A 34 41.27 -37.87 -45.87
C ASN A 34 41.17 -37.97 -44.33
N ARG A 35 39.94 -38.03 -43.79
CA ARG A 35 39.69 -38.60 -42.44
C ARG A 35 38.27 -39.16 -42.20
N THR A 36 37.32 -38.97 -43.11
CA THR A 36 35.90 -39.32 -42.90
C THR A 36 35.39 -40.58 -43.61
N ARG A 37 36.27 -41.41 -44.22
CA ARG A 37 35.85 -42.66 -44.91
C ARG A 37 36.41 -43.98 -44.39
N ASN A 38 37.23 -43.94 -43.32
CA ASN A 38 37.74 -45.15 -42.66
C ASN A 38 37.12 -45.42 -41.27
N LEU A 39 36.19 -44.57 -40.78
CA LEU A 39 35.50 -44.83 -39.50
C LEU A 39 34.26 -45.71 -39.67
N LEU A 40 33.33 -45.35 -40.58
CA LEU A 40 32.10 -46.13 -40.80
C LEU A 40 32.35 -47.57 -41.26
N LEU A 41 33.39 -47.83 -42.06
CA LEU A 41 33.69 -49.20 -42.52
C LEU A 41 34.32 -50.07 -41.44
N VAL A 42 34.93 -49.47 -40.40
CA VAL A 42 35.43 -50.21 -39.23
C VAL A 42 34.30 -50.41 -38.22
N LEU A 43 33.46 -49.40 -37.97
CA LEU A 43 32.29 -49.51 -37.11
C LEU A 43 31.28 -50.56 -37.61
N ALA A 44 30.92 -50.56 -38.90
CA ALA A 44 29.96 -51.54 -39.44
C ALA A 44 30.50 -52.99 -39.40
N VAL A 45 31.80 -53.19 -39.58
CA VAL A 45 32.43 -54.52 -39.50
C VAL A 45 32.60 -54.96 -38.04
N VAL A 46 32.88 -54.04 -37.12
CA VAL A 46 32.92 -54.32 -35.67
C VAL A 46 31.52 -54.62 -35.13
N PHE A 47 30.48 -53.88 -35.51
CA PHE A 47 29.10 -54.18 -35.11
C PHE A 47 28.62 -55.52 -35.68
N ALA A 48 28.86 -55.82 -36.96
CA ALA A 48 28.48 -57.11 -37.54
C ALA A 48 29.26 -58.29 -36.92
N ALA A 49 30.56 -58.12 -36.61
CA ALA A 49 31.35 -59.13 -35.91
C ALA A 49 30.93 -59.29 -34.43
N ALA A 50 30.55 -58.19 -33.77
CA ALA A 50 30.00 -58.20 -32.42
C ALA A 50 28.64 -58.90 -32.38
N LEU A 51 27.73 -58.64 -33.32
CA LEU A 51 26.46 -59.37 -33.44
C LEU A 51 26.66 -60.88 -33.64
N VAL A 52 27.52 -61.27 -34.60
CA VAL A 52 27.79 -62.69 -34.87
C VAL A 52 28.47 -63.38 -33.69
N GLY A 53 29.38 -62.68 -33.00
CA GLY A 53 29.97 -63.13 -31.75
C GLY A 53 28.93 -63.22 -30.62
N ALA A 54 28.05 -62.24 -30.51
CA ALA A 54 27.01 -62.15 -29.49
C ALA A 54 26.01 -63.29 -29.63
N VAL A 55 25.52 -63.62 -30.83
CA VAL A 55 24.64 -64.78 -31.07
C VAL A 55 25.34 -66.10 -30.72
N ALA A 56 26.62 -66.24 -31.09
CA ALA A 56 27.42 -67.45 -30.79
C ALA A 56 27.74 -67.60 -29.29
N LEU A 57 27.81 -66.49 -28.56
CA LEU A 57 27.89 -66.47 -27.10
C LEU A 57 26.51 -66.79 -26.50
N TRP A 58 25.46 -66.08 -26.93
CA TRP A 58 24.09 -66.11 -26.43
C TRP A 58 23.46 -67.50 -26.38
N ASN A 59 23.59 -68.28 -27.47
CA ASN A 59 22.98 -69.60 -27.62
C ASN A 59 23.66 -70.72 -26.76
N ASN A 60 24.31 -70.37 -25.65
CA ASN A 60 25.00 -71.30 -24.76
C ASN A 60 24.32 -71.34 -23.37
N PRO A 61 23.81 -72.50 -22.91
CA PRO A 61 23.16 -72.62 -21.60
C PRO A 61 24.08 -72.36 -20.39
N LYS A 62 25.39 -72.12 -20.60
CA LYS A 62 26.36 -71.75 -19.56
C LYS A 62 26.50 -70.24 -19.30
N ASN A 63 25.63 -69.40 -19.87
CA ASN A 63 25.63 -67.95 -19.68
C ASN A 63 24.71 -67.48 -18.55
N VAL A 64 24.34 -68.38 -17.64
CA VAL A 64 23.58 -68.08 -16.43
C VAL A 64 24.31 -68.71 -15.25
N SER A 65 24.53 -67.94 -14.19
CA SER A 65 25.07 -68.47 -12.93
C SER A 65 23.95 -68.87 -11.97
N ALA A 66 24.01 -70.09 -11.45
CA ALA A 66 23.21 -70.52 -10.31
C ALA A 66 23.84 -70.03 -8.99
N GLU A 67 23.05 -69.41 -8.10
CA GLU A 67 23.43 -69.15 -6.70
C GLU A 67 22.97 -70.31 -5.78
N SER A 68 23.53 -70.39 -4.57
CA SER A 68 23.32 -71.52 -3.67
C SER A 68 21.87 -71.67 -3.19
N ALA A 69 21.35 -72.89 -3.30
CA ALA A 69 19.92 -73.18 -3.20
C ALA A 69 19.31 -72.98 -1.80
N VAL A 70 18.15 -72.31 -1.78
CA VAL A 70 17.06 -72.54 -0.82
C VAL A 70 16.10 -73.58 -1.45
N ALA A 71 15.03 -74.01 -0.78
CA ALA A 71 14.04 -74.97 -1.29
C ALA A 71 13.47 -74.63 -2.70
N GLU A 72 12.71 -75.50 -3.35
CA GLU A 72 12.13 -75.21 -4.68
C GLU A 72 10.81 -74.43 -4.56
N VAL A 73 10.52 -73.48 -5.47
CA VAL A 73 9.14 -72.92 -5.57
C VAL A 73 8.35 -73.84 -6.48
N THR A 74 7.55 -74.71 -5.87
CA THR A 74 6.69 -75.66 -6.57
C THR A 74 5.24 -75.30 -6.35
N GLY A 75 4.37 -75.69 -7.28
CA GLY A 75 2.93 -75.67 -7.04
C GLY A 75 2.55 -76.63 -5.90
N GLN A 76 1.44 -76.37 -5.23
CA GLN A 76 1.09 -77.12 -4.01
C GLN A 76 0.17 -78.32 -4.25
N LYS A 77 -0.52 -78.40 -5.40
CA LYS A 77 -1.43 -79.51 -5.72
C LYS A 77 -0.69 -80.73 -6.27
N ASP A 78 -1.22 -81.93 -6.04
CA ASP A 78 -0.68 -83.16 -6.65
C ASP A 78 -0.95 -83.23 -8.16
N SER A 79 -2.08 -82.69 -8.62
CA SER A 79 -2.44 -82.54 -10.03
C SER A 79 -3.49 -81.43 -10.23
N VAL A 80 -3.70 -81.02 -11.48
CA VAL A 80 -4.75 -80.07 -11.92
C VAL A 80 -5.45 -80.60 -13.16
N GLU A 81 -6.71 -80.21 -13.38
CA GLU A 81 -7.44 -80.47 -14.63
C GLU A 81 -7.49 -79.20 -15.48
N GLY A 82 -6.94 -79.26 -16.70
CA GLY A 82 -6.93 -78.14 -17.64
C GLY A 82 -5.98 -77.00 -17.24
N ALA A 83 -6.19 -75.84 -17.87
CA ALA A 83 -5.34 -74.67 -17.72
C ALA A 83 -5.69 -73.86 -16.45
N VAL A 84 -4.75 -73.81 -15.52
CA VAL A 84 -4.64 -72.81 -14.44
C VAL A 84 -4.20 -71.47 -15.03
N THR A 85 -4.85 -70.37 -14.61
CA THR A 85 -4.52 -68.99 -14.98
C THR A 85 -3.92 -68.26 -13.78
N LEU A 86 -2.75 -67.66 -13.93
CA LEU A 86 -2.09 -66.94 -12.83
C LEU A 86 -2.41 -65.44 -12.92
N THR A 87 -2.97 -64.88 -11.85
CA THR A 87 -3.52 -63.51 -11.86
C THR A 87 -2.55 -62.46 -11.32
N SER A 88 -1.50 -62.89 -10.61
CA SER A 88 -0.48 -62.02 -10.00
C SER A 88 0.93 -62.19 -10.58
N PHE A 89 1.12 -63.14 -11.50
CA PHE A 89 2.43 -63.46 -12.08
C PHE A 89 2.93 -62.34 -12.99
N THR A 90 3.97 -61.63 -12.54
CA THR A 90 4.46 -60.39 -13.16
C THR A 90 5.97 -60.25 -13.05
N MET A 91 6.60 -59.55 -13.98
CA MET A 91 7.99 -59.09 -13.87
C MET A 91 8.06 -57.90 -12.89
N LYS A 92 9.07 -57.88 -12.02
CA LYS A 92 9.47 -56.66 -11.30
C LYS A 92 9.91 -55.62 -12.33
N GLU A 93 9.52 -54.36 -12.12
CA GLU A 93 9.90 -53.29 -13.03
C GLU A 93 11.41 -53.04 -13.01
N GLY A 94 12.01 -52.92 -14.20
CA GLY A 94 13.43 -52.72 -14.41
C GLY A 94 14.26 -54.00 -14.34
N ALA A 95 15.54 -53.82 -14.03
CA ALA A 95 16.55 -54.85 -13.86
C ALA A 95 17.66 -54.30 -12.95
N GLU A 96 18.50 -55.18 -12.41
CA GLU A 96 19.57 -54.83 -11.46
C GLU A 96 20.92 -55.32 -11.99
N VAL A 97 22.01 -54.59 -11.76
CA VAL A 97 23.36 -55.14 -11.94
C VAL A 97 23.75 -55.88 -10.65
N ARG A 98 24.06 -57.17 -10.77
CA ARG A 98 24.57 -57.96 -9.66
C ARG A 98 26.02 -57.55 -9.37
N LYS A 99 26.24 -56.91 -8.22
CA LYS A 99 27.57 -56.44 -7.77
C LYS A 99 28.37 -57.53 -7.06
N SER A 100 27.73 -58.47 -6.37
CA SER A 100 28.40 -59.53 -5.59
C SER A 100 28.41 -60.90 -6.31
N GLY A 101 29.58 -61.55 -6.35
CA GLY A 101 29.75 -62.84 -7.02
C GLY A 101 30.11 -62.67 -8.51
N VAL A 102 29.38 -63.35 -9.40
CA VAL A 102 29.58 -63.18 -10.85
C VAL A 102 28.74 -61.98 -11.33
N VAL A 103 29.42 -60.93 -11.79
CA VAL A 103 28.79 -59.71 -12.32
C VAL A 103 27.94 -60.01 -13.54
N GLY A 104 26.70 -59.52 -13.53
CA GLY A 104 25.73 -59.78 -14.59
C GLY A 104 24.44 -58.96 -14.45
N LEU A 105 23.61 -59.03 -15.48
CA LEU A 105 22.31 -58.35 -15.53
C LEU A 105 21.22 -59.27 -14.93
N ARG A 106 20.59 -58.84 -13.85
CA ARG A 106 19.57 -59.58 -13.10
C ARG A 106 18.18 -59.05 -13.43
N PHE A 107 17.30 -59.94 -13.87
CA PHE A 107 15.86 -59.72 -13.96
C PHE A 107 15.13 -60.50 -12.86
N THR A 108 14.03 -59.95 -12.37
CA THR A 108 13.23 -60.53 -11.28
C THR A 108 11.75 -60.60 -11.67
N ALA A 109 11.06 -61.67 -11.28
CA ALA A 109 9.61 -61.82 -11.42
C ALA A 109 8.99 -62.31 -10.11
N ASN A 110 7.72 -62.01 -9.88
CA ASN A 110 6.99 -62.32 -8.65
C ASN A 110 5.77 -63.19 -8.93
N VAL A 111 5.44 -64.09 -7.99
CA VAL A 111 4.16 -64.81 -7.94
C VAL A 111 3.65 -64.82 -6.49
N THR A 112 2.34 -64.85 -6.28
CA THR A 112 1.76 -64.93 -4.92
C THR A 112 1.65 -66.37 -4.40
N SER A 113 1.54 -66.50 -3.07
CA SER A 113 1.15 -67.72 -2.35
C SER A 113 -0.15 -68.34 -2.89
N ALA A 114 -1.11 -67.50 -3.33
CA ALA A 114 -2.38 -67.92 -3.90
C ALA A 114 -2.21 -68.58 -5.29
N ASP A 115 -1.52 -67.91 -6.23
CA ASP A 115 -1.21 -68.46 -7.55
C ASP A 115 -0.40 -69.78 -7.43
N LEU A 116 0.50 -69.89 -6.45
CA LEU A 116 1.22 -71.15 -6.14
C LEU A 116 0.34 -72.27 -5.59
N ALA A 117 -0.69 -71.94 -4.80
CA ALA A 117 -1.66 -72.91 -4.31
C ALA A 117 -2.54 -73.47 -5.43
N GLU A 118 -2.65 -72.76 -6.57
CA GLU A 118 -3.40 -73.26 -7.71
C GLU A 118 -2.62 -74.23 -8.61
N LEU A 119 -1.30 -74.11 -8.65
CA LEU A 119 -0.40 -74.89 -9.51
C LEU A 119 -0.12 -76.31 -8.98
N PRO A 120 0.19 -77.27 -9.88
CA PRO A 120 0.65 -78.60 -9.50
C PRO A 120 2.15 -78.63 -9.12
N LYS A 121 2.56 -79.66 -8.37
CA LYS A 121 3.95 -79.85 -7.90
C LYS A 121 5.00 -80.02 -9.00
N ASN A 122 4.58 -80.33 -10.23
CA ASN A 122 5.44 -80.41 -11.42
C ASN A 122 5.55 -79.08 -12.19
N ALA A 123 5.14 -77.95 -11.61
CA ALA A 123 5.32 -76.63 -12.21
C ALA A 123 6.77 -76.16 -12.17
N GLU A 124 7.34 -75.90 -13.35
CA GLU A 124 8.70 -75.40 -13.55
C GLU A 124 8.67 -73.91 -13.91
N PHE A 125 9.33 -73.07 -13.10
CA PHE A 125 9.47 -71.63 -13.33
C PHE A 125 10.78 -71.30 -14.08
N GLY A 126 10.74 -70.29 -14.94
CA GLY A 126 11.93 -69.80 -15.64
C GLY A 126 11.80 -68.39 -16.18
N MET A 127 12.89 -67.90 -16.74
CA MET A 127 12.98 -66.62 -17.44
C MET A 127 13.33 -66.88 -18.91
N LEU A 128 12.57 -66.28 -19.81
CA LEU A 128 12.95 -66.10 -21.20
C LEU A 128 13.77 -64.83 -21.30
N LEU A 129 14.93 -64.90 -21.94
CA LEU A 129 15.73 -63.73 -22.31
C LEU A 129 15.96 -63.74 -23.82
N LEU A 130 15.96 -62.57 -24.45
CA LEU A 130 16.39 -62.38 -25.85
C LEU A 130 16.84 -60.92 -26.06
N PRO A 131 17.91 -60.63 -26.82
CA PRO A 131 18.23 -59.25 -27.20
C PRO A 131 17.14 -58.67 -28.11
N GLU A 132 16.76 -57.42 -27.86
CA GLU A 132 15.62 -56.75 -28.50
C GLU A 132 15.67 -56.78 -30.03
N GLU A 133 16.88 -56.64 -30.61
CA GLU A 133 17.13 -56.72 -32.05
C GLU A 133 16.69 -58.04 -32.72
N TYR A 134 16.62 -59.15 -31.97
CA TYR A 134 16.16 -60.46 -32.48
C TYR A 134 14.67 -60.69 -32.26
N LEU A 135 14.03 -59.95 -31.34
CA LEU A 135 12.59 -60.07 -31.07
C LEU A 135 11.76 -59.23 -32.07
N GLY A 136 12.22 -58.01 -32.35
CA GLY A 136 11.48 -57.06 -33.18
C GLY A 136 10.12 -56.73 -32.56
N ALA A 137 9.03 -57.02 -33.28
CA ALA A 137 7.65 -56.77 -32.84
C ALA A 137 6.89 -58.05 -32.43
N ALA A 138 7.59 -59.18 -32.26
CA ALA A 138 6.99 -60.43 -31.78
C ALA A 138 6.90 -60.46 -30.25
N GLU A 139 5.98 -61.26 -29.71
CA GLU A 139 5.88 -61.54 -28.28
C GLU A 139 6.98 -62.54 -27.85
N LEU A 140 7.58 -62.37 -26.67
CA LEU A 140 8.62 -63.28 -26.19
C LEU A 140 8.00 -64.56 -25.62
N THR A 141 8.19 -65.68 -26.33
CA THR A 141 7.67 -67.01 -25.98
C THR A 141 8.78 -68.07 -25.92
N PRO A 142 8.55 -69.25 -25.31
CA PRO A 142 9.50 -70.35 -25.32
C PRO A 142 9.77 -70.92 -26.72
N GLU A 143 8.91 -70.63 -27.70
CA GLU A 143 9.05 -71.05 -29.09
C GLU A 143 9.84 -70.03 -29.94
N THR A 144 10.09 -68.81 -29.42
CA THR A 144 10.87 -67.77 -30.10
C THR A 144 12.29 -68.26 -30.39
N ALA A 145 12.71 -68.16 -31.65
CA ALA A 145 14.02 -68.65 -32.08
C ALA A 145 15.17 -67.93 -31.36
N ASN A 146 16.17 -68.69 -30.89
CA ASN A 146 17.32 -68.21 -30.10
C ASN A 146 16.97 -67.63 -28.71
N VAL A 147 15.74 -67.84 -28.20
CA VAL A 147 15.41 -67.46 -26.82
C VAL A 147 16.26 -68.27 -25.84
N LEU A 148 16.91 -67.58 -24.89
CA LEU A 148 17.63 -68.23 -23.81
C LEU A 148 16.61 -68.58 -22.72
N LYS A 149 16.30 -69.88 -22.59
CA LYS A 149 15.46 -70.40 -21.50
C LYS A 149 16.31 -70.60 -20.27
N VAL A 150 16.06 -69.79 -19.25
CA VAL A 150 16.75 -69.83 -17.97
C VAL A 150 15.83 -70.48 -16.94
N PRO A 151 16.03 -71.76 -16.55
CA PRO A 151 15.29 -72.31 -15.41
C PRO A 151 15.62 -71.50 -14.16
N ALA A 152 14.60 -71.16 -13.37
CA ALA A 152 14.77 -70.26 -12.24
C ALA A 152 15.57 -70.94 -11.12
N VAL A 153 16.72 -70.36 -10.76
CA VAL A 153 17.51 -70.76 -9.58
C VAL A 153 17.40 -69.65 -8.55
N ARG A 154 16.76 -69.95 -7.41
CA ARG A 154 16.26 -68.96 -6.43
C ARG A 154 17.34 -67.98 -5.90
N TRP A 155 16.91 -66.74 -5.65
CA TRP A 155 17.25 -66.05 -4.39
C TRP A 155 16.19 -65.04 -3.90
N TYR A 156 16.00 -65.06 -2.57
CA TYR A 156 15.40 -64.08 -1.65
C TYR A 156 13.90 -63.70 -1.62
N ALA A 157 13.51 -63.31 -0.39
CA ALA A 157 12.25 -62.74 0.10
C ALA A 157 10.94 -63.49 -0.22
N VAL A 158 10.38 -64.12 0.83
CA VAL A 158 8.93 -64.12 1.05
C VAL A 158 8.61 -62.76 1.67
N ASP A 159 8.17 -61.80 0.87
CA ASP A 159 7.69 -60.51 1.36
C ASP A 159 6.16 -60.57 1.47
N GLY A 160 5.69 -60.90 2.68
CA GLY A 160 4.29 -61.26 2.92
C GLY A 160 3.88 -62.51 2.13
N ASP A 161 3.12 -62.31 1.06
CA ASP A 161 2.59 -63.37 0.19
C ASP A 161 3.35 -63.54 -1.14
N ASN A 162 4.36 -62.70 -1.44
CA ASN A 162 5.07 -62.73 -2.72
C ASN A 162 6.35 -63.58 -2.69
N TYR A 163 6.56 -64.37 -3.76
CA TYR A 163 7.75 -65.19 -4.02
C TYR A 163 8.46 -64.67 -5.27
N SER A 164 9.76 -64.36 -5.12
CA SER A 164 10.58 -63.82 -6.22
C SER A 164 11.40 -64.89 -6.96
N TYR A 165 11.52 -64.75 -8.28
CA TYR A 165 12.37 -65.54 -9.18
C TYR A 165 13.37 -64.63 -9.87
N THR A 166 14.65 -64.99 -9.83
CA THR A 166 15.72 -64.21 -10.46
C THR A 166 16.40 -65.00 -11.57
N ALA A 167 16.69 -64.34 -12.68
CA ALA A 167 17.64 -64.83 -13.67
C ALA A 167 18.78 -63.81 -13.81
N VAL A 168 20.03 -64.28 -13.74
CA VAL A 168 21.22 -63.43 -13.90
C VAL A 168 21.95 -63.83 -15.18
N LEU A 169 21.91 -62.95 -16.18
CA LEU A 169 22.68 -63.08 -17.41
C LEU A 169 24.14 -62.75 -17.13
N VAL A 170 25.04 -63.70 -17.39
CA VAL A 170 26.48 -63.60 -17.16
C VAL A 170 27.28 -63.99 -18.42
N GLY A 171 28.59 -63.80 -18.38
CA GLY A 171 29.49 -64.16 -19.48
C GLY A 171 29.74 -65.67 -19.61
N LYS A 172 30.43 -66.03 -20.69
CA LYS A 172 30.67 -67.43 -21.08
C LYS A 172 31.33 -68.24 -19.97
N GLY A 173 30.68 -69.34 -19.58
CA GLY A 173 31.25 -70.29 -18.61
C GLY A 173 31.19 -69.81 -17.16
N GLY A 174 30.32 -68.86 -16.83
CA GLY A 174 30.18 -68.30 -15.49
C GLY A 174 31.18 -67.17 -15.18
N ALA A 175 31.78 -66.56 -16.21
CA ALA A 175 32.54 -65.33 -16.09
C ALA A 175 31.62 -64.11 -15.96
N ALA A 176 32.17 -62.94 -15.61
CA ALA A 176 31.42 -61.68 -15.66
C ALA A 176 30.86 -61.40 -17.07
N LEU A 177 29.75 -60.68 -17.16
CA LEU A 177 29.16 -60.24 -18.43
C LEU A 177 30.22 -59.53 -19.30
N GLU A 178 30.30 -59.89 -20.58
CA GLU A 178 31.32 -59.36 -21.49
C GLU A 178 30.96 -57.94 -21.97
N GLU A 179 31.97 -57.06 -22.10
CA GLU A 179 31.81 -55.63 -22.42
C GLU A 179 30.94 -55.36 -23.67
N ALA A 180 31.03 -56.24 -24.67
CA ALA A 180 30.25 -56.16 -25.91
C ALA A 180 28.72 -56.22 -25.69
N PHE A 181 28.26 -56.73 -24.54
CA PHE A 181 26.85 -56.81 -24.18
C PHE A 181 26.38 -55.67 -23.27
N TYR A 182 27.26 -54.80 -22.77
CA TYR A 182 26.86 -53.77 -21.80
C TYR A 182 25.79 -52.84 -22.36
N GLY A 183 25.93 -52.38 -23.61
CA GLY A 183 24.94 -51.53 -24.29
C GLY A 183 23.80 -52.27 -24.99
N VAL A 184 23.70 -53.60 -24.88
CA VAL A 184 22.68 -54.38 -25.60
C VAL A 184 21.39 -54.46 -24.76
N ASN A 185 20.27 -54.01 -25.34
CA ASN A 185 18.96 -54.16 -24.72
C ASN A 185 18.53 -55.64 -24.70
N ILE A 186 18.28 -56.17 -23.50
CA ILE A 186 17.76 -57.52 -23.27
C ILE A 186 16.29 -57.42 -22.89
N VAL A 187 15.43 -58.08 -23.67
CA VAL A 187 14.03 -58.32 -23.33
C VAL A 187 13.95 -59.56 -22.45
N ALA A 188 13.25 -59.44 -21.33
CA ALA A 188 13.07 -60.50 -20.34
C ALA A 188 11.59 -60.72 -20.04
N ARG A 189 11.18 -61.98 -19.93
CA ARG A 189 9.82 -62.37 -19.53
C ARG A 189 9.84 -63.69 -18.76
N ALA A 190 9.23 -63.72 -17.58
CA ALA A 190 9.10 -64.96 -16.83
C ALA A 190 8.00 -65.86 -17.40
N TYR A 191 8.19 -67.16 -17.27
CA TYR A 191 7.22 -68.19 -17.63
C TYR A 191 7.13 -69.25 -16.53
N VAL A 192 6.02 -69.97 -16.51
CA VAL A 192 5.88 -71.22 -15.74
C VAL A 192 5.15 -72.26 -16.57
N SER A 193 5.75 -73.45 -16.69
CA SER A 193 5.20 -74.58 -17.44
C SER A 193 4.90 -75.76 -16.53
N TYR A 194 3.77 -76.43 -16.75
CA TYR A 194 3.38 -77.64 -16.03
C TYR A 194 2.61 -78.60 -16.94
N VAL A 195 2.45 -79.84 -16.49
CA VAL A 195 1.64 -80.87 -17.17
C VAL A 195 0.42 -81.18 -16.32
N ASP A 196 -0.77 -81.14 -16.92
CA ASP A 196 -2.04 -81.42 -16.24
C ASP A 196 -2.34 -82.94 -16.13
N ALA A 197 -3.46 -83.28 -15.47
CA ALA A 197 -3.91 -84.66 -15.29
C ALA A 197 -4.26 -85.40 -16.60
N SER A 198 -4.42 -84.68 -17.72
CA SER A 198 -4.62 -85.26 -19.07
C SER A 198 -3.32 -85.52 -19.83
N ASN A 199 -2.16 -85.22 -19.21
CA ASN A 199 -0.84 -85.22 -19.82
C ASN A 199 -0.68 -84.14 -20.92
N THR A 200 -1.38 -83.01 -20.76
CA THR A 200 -1.25 -81.81 -21.62
C THR A 200 -0.35 -80.78 -20.95
N THR A 201 0.61 -80.22 -21.70
CA THR A 201 1.48 -79.14 -21.23
C THR A 201 0.81 -77.78 -21.37
N HIS A 202 0.83 -76.99 -20.29
CA HIS A 202 0.35 -75.60 -20.26
C HIS A 202 1.49 -74.67 -19.87
N VAL A 203 1.45 -73.42 -20.35
CA VAL A 203 2.43 -72.38 -20.03
C VAL A 203 1.69 -71.10 -19.67
N ASN A 204 2.01 -70.51 -18.51
CA ASN A 204 1.63 -69.15 -18.16
C ASN A 204 2.84 -68.22 -18.33
N TYR A 205 2.58 -66.99 -18.74
CA TYR A 205 3.59 -65.94 -18.88
C TYR A 205 3.35 -64.82 -17.88
N ALA A 206 4.43 -64.13 -17.49
CA ALA A 206 4.29 -62.87 -16.80
C ALA A 206 3.53 -61.87 -17.69
N ALA A 207 2.60 -61.13 -17.08
CA ALA A 207 1.72 -60.20 -17.81
C ALA A 207 2.46 -59.03 -18.49
N ASN A 208 3.69 -58.76 -18.08
CA ASN A 208 4.58 -57.73 -18.60
C ASN A 208 5.95 -58.30 -18.99
N GLU A 209 6.55 -57.74 -20.04
CA GLU A 209 7.96 -57.94 -20.42
C GLU A 209 8.80 -56.79 -19.87
N GLN A 210 10.12 -56.96 -19.75
CA GLN A 210 11.06 -55.91 -19.32
C GLN A 210 12.25 -55.82 -20.29
N THR A 211 12.49 -54.64 -20.86
CA THR A 211 13.63 -54.39 -21.76
C THR A 211 14.65 -53.47 -21.09
N ARG A 212 15.87 -53.96 -20.84
CA ARG A 212 16.96 -53.17 -20.24
C ARG A 212 18.33 -53.64 -20.73
N SER A 213 19.29 -52.72 -20.85
CA SER A 213 20.72 -53.01 -21.02
C SER A 213 21.47 -52.88 -19.69
N ALA A 214 22.61 -53.55 -19.55
CA ALA A 214 23.42 -53.47 -18.33
C ALA A 214 24.00 -52.06 -18.10
N ALA A 215 24.36 -51.37 -19.18
CA ALA A 215 24.81 -49.98 -19.16
C ALA A 215 23.71 -49.02 -18.69
N TYR A 216 22.48 -49.18 -19.19
CA TYR A 216 21.36 -48.34 -18.75
C TYR A 216 21.13 -48.51 -17.25
N VAL A 217 21.02 -49.75 -16.77
CA VAL A 217 20.83 -50.06 -15.34
C VAL A 217 21.98 -49.52 -14.50
N ALA A 218 23.23 -49.70 -14.93
CA ALA A 218 24.39 -49.16 -14.23
C ALA A 218 24.40 -47.63 -14.16
N SER A 219 24.08 -46.95 -15.28
CA SER A 219 24.00 -45.49 -15.34
C SER A 219 22.88 -44.93 -14.46
N ALA A 220 21.70 -45.56 -14.47
CA ALA A 220 20.56 -45.18 -13.63
C ALA A 220 20.85 -45.39 -12.13
N ALA A 221 21.47 -46.52 -11.76
CA ALA A 221 21.90 -46.79 -10.39
C ALA A 221 22.90 -45.73 -9.88
N LEU A 222 23.90 -45.37 -10.70
CA LEU A 222 24.87 -44.32 -10.35
C LEU A 222 24.25 -42.93 -10.26
N ALA A 223 23.31 -42.59 -11.14
CA ALA A 223 22.59 -41.32 -11.11
C ALA A 223 21.64 -41.20 -9.89
N ASN A 224 21.21 -42.33 -9.33
CA ASN A 224 20.46 -42.42 -8.07
C ASN A 224 21.36 -42.60 -6.84
N ASP A 225 22.67 -42.30 -6.94
CA ASP A 225 23.66 -42.40 -5.86
C ASP A 225 23.78 -43.79 -5.19
N GLU A 226 23.50 -44.88 -5.93
CA GLU A 226 23.79 -46.22 -5.42
C GLU A 226 25.29 -46.44 -5.17
N SER A 227 25.63 -47.14 -4.09
CA SER A 227 27.01 -47.56 -3.81
C SER A 227 27.60 -48.42 -4.93
N ASP A 228 28.83 -48.11 -5.30
CA ASP A 228 29.67 -48.81 -6.27
C ASP A 228 31.12 -48.90 -5.78
N GLU A 229 31.31 -49.36 -4.54
CA GLU A 229 32.63 -49.47 -3.87
C GLU A 229 33.68 -50.25 -4.68
N GLU A 230 33.25 -51.22 -5.51
CA GLU A 230 34.13 -52.01 -6.39
C GLU A 230 34.27 -51.41 -7.80
N GLY A 231 33.60 -50.29 -8.11
CA GLY A 231 33.64 -49.62 -9.42
C GLY A 231 32.97 -50.38 -10.57
N VAL A 232 32.12 -51.37 -10.26
CA VAL A 232 31.50 -52.28 -11.24
C VAL A 232 30.49 -51.52 -12.10
N LEU A 233 29.60 -50.73 -11.50
CA LEU A 233 28.63 -49.92 -12.25
C LEU A 233 29.34 -48.87 -13.10
N ALA A 234 30.35 -48.20 -12.53
CA ALA A 234 31.09 -47.14 -13.21
C ALA A 234 31.82 -47.65 -14.45
N ASN A 235 32.41 -48.85 -14.38
CA ASN A 235 33.04 -49.50 -15.52
C ASN A 235 32.01 -49.95 -16.58
N ILE A 236 30.88 -50.54 -16.18
CA ILE A 236 29.85 -51.00 -17.13
C ILE A 236 29.26 -49.82 -17.92
N ALA A 237 28.84 -48.76 -17.23
CA ALA A 237 28.27 -47.58 -17.85
C ALA A 237 29.33 -46.80 -18.68
N GLY A 238 30.53 -46.61 -18.13
CA GLY A 238 31.60 -45.85 -18.78
C GLY A 238 32.15 -46.52 -20.05
N THR A 239 32.25 -47.85 -20.08
CA THR A 239 32.66 -48.59 -21.29
C THR A 239 31.64 -48.47 -22.42
N ALA A 240 30.34 -48.42 -22.10
CA ALA A 240 29.28 -48.15 -23.08
C ALA A 240 29.25 -46.68 -23.53
N ALA A 241 29.64 -45.75 -22.66
CA ALA A 241 29.68 -44.30 -22.89
C ALA A 241 31.10 -43.76 -23.21
N LYS A 242 31.99 -44.59 -23.78
CA LYS A 242 33.40 -44.25 -24.00
C LYS A 242 33.67 -43.01 -24.87
N ASP A 243 32.70 -42.64 -25.72
CA ASP A 243 32.75 -41.51 -26.64
C ASP A 243 31.91 -40.31 -26.11
N PHE A 244 31.50 -40.35 -24.82
CA PHE A 244 30.68 -39.32 -24.18
C PHE A 244 31.39 -37.97 -24.10
N ALA A 245 30.73 -36.94 -24.64
CA ALA A 245 31.20 -35.56 -24.63
C ALA A 245 30.02 -34.57 -24.63
N CYS A 246 30.26 -33.36 -24.14
CA CYS A 246 29.39 -32.21 -24.37
C CYS A 246 29.85 -31.47 -25.63
N THR A 247 28.93 -30.94 -26.44
CA THR A 247 29.30 -30.13 -27.62
C THR A 247 29.76 -28.71 -27.25
N GLU A 248 29.50 -28.29 -26.02
CA GLU A 248 29.73 -26.94 -25.50
C GLU A 248 30.67 -27.00 -24.28
N THR A 249 31.69 -26.16 -24.24
CA THR A 249 32.62 -26.03 -23.10
C THR A 249 32.22 -24.93 -22.12
N ASP A 250 31.44 -23.95 -22.61
CA ASP A 250 31.06 -22.74 -21.89
C ASP A 250 29.62 -22.41 -22.23
N ILE A 251 28.73 -22.59 -21.26
CA ILE A 251 27.28 -22.40 -21.38
C ILE A 251 26.90 -21.08 -20.70
N SER A 252 26.03 -20.30 -21.34
CA SER A 252 25.56 -19.00 -20.84
C SER A 252 24.05 -19.04 -20.60
N VAL A 253 23.62 -18.65 -19.41
CA VAL A 253 22.20 -18.58 -19.02
C VAL A 253 21.94 -17.30 -18.22
N LYS A 254 20.68 -16.87 -18.10
CA LYS A 254 20.28 -15.77 -17.20
C LYS A 254 19.72 -16.35 -15.90
N ALA A 255 19.91 -15.67 -14.78
CA ALA A 255 19.29 -16.05 -13.52
C ALA A 255 17.76 -16.21 -13.67
N GLY A 256 17.21 -17.31 -13.15
CA GLY A 256 15.81 -17.69 -13.29
C GLY A 256 15.42 -18.36 -14.61
N LYS A 257 16.35 -18.56 -15.57
CA LYS A 257 16.11 -19.29 -16.82
C LYS A 257 16.82 -20.65 -16.82
N SER A 258 16.36 -21.55 -17.68
CA SER A 258 16.96 -22.87 -17.92
C SER A 258 17.51 -22.99 -19.35
N VAL A 259 18.56 -23.80 -19.51
CA VAL A 259 19.13 -24.19 -20.82
C VAL A 259 19.46 -25.68 -20.82
N LYS A 260 19.14 -26.37 -21.91
CA LYS A 260 19.41 -27.81 -22.03
C LYS A 260 20.75 -28.05 -22.75
N PRO A 261 21.79 -28.58 -22.06
CA PRO A 261 23.07 -28.91 -22.69
C PRO A 261 22.90 -30.03 -23.73
N VAL A 262 23.74 -30.01 -24.76
CA VAL A 262 23.76 -31.03 -25.83
C VAL A 262 24.95 -31.97 -25.65
N PHE A 263 24.64 -33.26 -25.48
CA PHE A 263 25.63 -34.32 -25.35
C PHE A 263 25.70 -35.18 -26.61
N THR A 264 26.82 -35.89 -26.76
CA THR A 264 27.06 -36.89 -27.80
C THR A 264 27.73 -38.11 -27.18
N GLY A 265 27.40 -39.32 -27.64
CA GLY A 265 28.00 -40.56 -27.12
C GLY A 265 27.43 -41.00 -25.76
N ASP A 266 26.30 -40.41 -25.37
CA ASP A 266 25.46 -40.74 -24.22
C ASP A 266 24.64 -42.02 -24.41
N ASN A 267 24.26 -42.36 -25.64
CA ASN A 267 23.59 -43.62 -26.00
C ASN A 267 22.29 -43.90 -25.20
N ASP A 268 21.49 -42.85 -24.96
CA ASP A 268 20.27 -42.88 -24.14
C ASP A 268 20.46 -43.38 -22.69
N LEU A 269 21.70 -43.33 -22.18
CA LEU A 269 22.06 -43.66 -20.79
C LEU A 269 21.77 -42.48 -19.84
N VAL A 270 21.62 -42.78 -18.55
CA VAL A 270 21.29 -41.76 -17.55
C VAL A 270 22.55 -40.99 -17.14
N ILE A 271 22.53 -39.67 -17.36
CA ILE A 271 23.63 -38.77 -17.01
C ILE A 271 23.49 -38.32 -15.55
N LYS A 272 24.55 -38.53 -14.75
CA LYS A 272 24.69 -37.93 -13.42
C LYS A 272 25.36 -36.57 -13.52
N TYR A 273 24.81 -35.56 -12.83
CA TYR A 273 25.32 -34.20 -12.78
C TYR A 273 25.82 -33.84 -11.37
N GLU A 274 26.97 -33.17 -11.30
CA GLU A 274 27.53 -32.58 -10.08
C GLU A 274 27.81 -31.09 -10.35
N THR A 275 27.20 -30.18 -9.58
CA THR A 275 27.46 -28.73 -9.67
C THR A 275 28.46 -28.31 -8.58
N ALA A 276 29.52 -27.60 -8.97
CA ALA A 276 30.55 -27.13 -8.04
C ALA A 276 30.05 -26.02 -7.10
N ASN A 277 29.00 -25.28 -7.52
CA ASN A 277 28.30 -24.31 -6.70
C ASN A 277 26.82 -24.22 -7.13
N ALA A 278 25.95 -24.83 -6.32
CA ALA A 278 24.50 -24.84 -6.50
C ALA A 278 23.84 -23.46 -6.28
N GLU A 279 24.49 -22.53 -5.59
CA GLU A 279 23.98 -21.16 -5.41
C GLU A 279 24.06 -20.35 -6.71
N ILE A 280 24.94 -20.73 -7.64
CA ILE A 280 25.08 -20.11 -8.96
C ILE A 280 24.20 -20.84 -9.98
N ALA A 281 24.32 -22.17 -10.12
CA ALA A 281 23.47 -22.94 -11.03
C ALA A 281 23.22 -24.38 -10.55
N VAL A 282 22.02 -24.88 -10.82
CA VAL A 282 21.57 -26.26 -10.53
C VAL A 282 21.17 -26.98 -11.81
N VAL A 283 21.09 -28.31 -11.77
CA VAL A 283 20.54 -29.12 -12.87
C VAL A 283 19.25 -29.77 -12.41
N GLU A 284 18.15 -29.47 -13.09
CA GLU A 284 16.81 -30.04 -12.83
C GLU A 284 16.36 -30.77 -14.11
N ASN A 285 16.05 -32.07 -14.03
CA ASN A 285 15.60 -32.89 -15.17
C ASN A 285 16.51 -32.87 -16.42
N GLY A 286 17.82 -32.64 -16.22
CA GLY A 286 18.80 -32.52 -17.31
C GLY A 286 18.85 -31.14 -17.97
N GLU A 287 18.19 -30.13 -17.41
CA GLU A 287 18.33 -28.72 -17.80
C GLU A 287 19.10 -27.94 -16.73
N ILE A 288 20.00 -27.06 -17.17
CA ILE A 288 20.81 -26.19 -16.31
C ILE A 288 20.03 -24.92 -16.04
N LYS A 289 19.71 -24.67 -14.78
CA LYS A 289 18.94 -23.52 -14.29
C LYS A 289 19.86 -22.54 -13.58
N GLY A 290 19.90 -21.29 -14.08
CA GLY A 290 20.64 -20.21 -13.43
C GLY A 290 19.95 -19.76 -12.16
N VAL A 291 20.69 -19.68 -11.04
CA VAL A 291 20.17 -19.31 -9.72
C VAL A 291 20.60 -17.88 -9.35
N ALA A 292 21.90 -17.60 -9.37
CA ALA A 292 22.46 -16.29 -9.07
C ALA A 292 23.62 -15.95 -10.03
N GLU A 293 23.93 -14.65 -10.17
CA GLU A 293 25.01 -14.17 -11.03
C GLU A 293 26.37 -14.76 -10.62
N GLY A 294 27.14 -15.23 -11.60
CA GLY A 294 28.49 -15.75 -11.40
C GLY A 294 28.85 -16.87 -12.38
N THR A 295 30.01 -17.48 -12.19
CA THR A 295 30.45 -18.64 -12.98
C THR A 295 30.65 -19.85 -12.05
N THR A 296 30.08 -20.99 -12.44
CA THR A 296 30.26 -22.28 -11.77
C THR A 296 30.69 -23.34 -12.79
N LYS A 297 31.15 -24.48 -12.31
CA LYS A 297 31.47 -25.65 -13.14
C LYS A 297 30.43 -26.73 -12.90
N ILE A 298 29.97 -27.36 -13.97
CA ILE A 298 29.14 -28.56 -13.90
C ILE A 298 29.92 -29.72 -14.51
N THR A 299 29.89 -30.85 -13.80
CA THR A 299 30.44 -32.13 -14.25
C THR A 299 29.29 -33.04 -14.61
N ALA A 300 29.20 -33.44 -15.87
CA ALA A 300 28.29 -34.48 -16.34
C ALA A 300 29.06 -35.80 -16.45
N SER A 301 28.44 -36.91 -16.05
CA SER A 301 29.11 -38.22 -15.98
C SER A 301 28.19 -39.40 -16.30
N ILE A 302 28.76 -40.40 -16.98
CA ILE A 302 28.17 -41.71 -17.22
C ILE A 302 29.23 -42.74 -16.85
N GLY A 303 29.13 -43.27 -15.62
CA GLY A 303 30.16 -44.16 -15.07
C GLY A 303 31.54 -43.50 -14.97
N THR A 304 32.56 -44.13 -15.54
CA THR A 304 33.92 -43.57 -15.59
C THR A 304 34.09 -42.46 -16.63
N ALA A 305 33.17 -42.30 -17.59
CA ALA A 305 33.21 -41.21 -18.56
C ALA A 305 32.69 -39.92 -17.92
N LYS A 306 33.46 -38.83 -18.02
CA LYS A 306 33.13 -37.52 -17.44
C LYS A 306 33.48 -36.38 -18.39
N VAL A 307 32.62 -35.36 -18.41
CA VAL A 307 32.89 -34.07 -19.08
C VAL A 307 32.62 -32.93 -18.11
N GLU A 308 33.51 -31.95 -18.10
CA GLU A 308 33.38 -30.71 -17.33
C GLU A 308 33.16 -29.54 -18.30
N PHE A 309 32.22 -28.65 -17.97
CA PHE A 309 31.99 -27.41 -18.70
C PHE A 309 31.67 -26.27 -17.73
N ASN A 310 31.96 -25.03 -18.13
CA ASN A 310 31.66 -23.84 -17.35
C ASN A 310 30.22 -23.40 -17.62
N VAL A 311 29.54 -22.92 -16.59
CA VAL A 311 28.24 -22.25 -16.69
C VAL A 311 28.39 -20.86 -16.15
N THR A 312 28.19 -19.85 -17.00
CA THR A 312 28.13 -18.45 -16.62
C THR A 312 26.67 -18.02 -16.56
N VAL A 313 26.24 -17.61 -15.36
CA VAL A 313 24.92 -17.07 -15.08
C VAL A 313 25.05 -15.56 -15.09
N ASN A 314 24.43 -14.94 -16.08
CA ASN A 314 24.31 -13.49 -16.18
C ASN A 314 23.19 -13.01 -15.23
N PRO A 315 23.24 -11.76 -14.75
CA PRO A 315 22.18 -11.20 -13.91
C PRO A 315 20.81 -11.30 -14.59
N ALA A 316 19.76 -11.35 -13.76
CA ALA A 316 18.39 -11.25 -14.25
C ALA A 316 18.22 -9.93 -15.01
N THR A 317 17.44 -9.95 -16.09
CA THR A 317 17.13 -8.72 -16.82
C THR A 317 16.27 -7.82 -15.96
N VAL A 318 16.73 -6.59 -15.75
CA VAL A 318 15.98 -5.55 -15.05
C VAL A 318 15.63 -4.48 -16.08
N ILE A 319 14.37 -4.05 -16.07
CA ILE A 319 13.90 -2.96 -16.91
C ILE A 319 13.37 -1.82 -16.06
N GLU A 320 13.66 -0.59 -16.49
CA GLU A 320 13.40 0.64 -15.73
C GLU A 320 12.90 1.78 -16.63
N SER A 321 12.40 2.85 -16.02
CA SER A 321 12.06 4.10 -16.71
C SER A 321 12.24 5.28 -15.77
N ASP A 322 12.60 6.45 -16.33
CA ASP A 322 12.74 7.70 -15.59
C ASP A 322 11.37 8.25 -15.12
N LYS A 323 10.27 7.81 -15.75
CA LYS A 323 8.91 8.25 -15.47
C LYS A 323 7.92 7.11 -15.66
N THR A 324 7.19 6.75 -14.60
CA THR A 324 6.18 5.67 -14.64
C THR A 324 4.73 6.18 -14.50
N ALA A 325 4.51 7.44 -14.12
CA ALA A 325 3.17 8.03 -13.97
C ALA A 325 2.91 9.10 -15.04
N TYR A 326 1.79 9.02 -15.77
CA TYR A 326 1.42 9.96 -16.84
C TYR A 326 -0.03 10.42 -16.72
N ASP A 327 -0.23 11.73 -16.81
CA ASP A 327 -1.54 12.34 -17.06
C ASP A 327 -1.70 12.61 -18.56
N LEU A 328 -2.85 12.24 -19.13
CA LEU A 328 -3.23 12.49 -20.52
C LEU A 328 -4.65 13.10 -20.59
N ILE A 329 -4.94 13.88 -21.62
CA ILE A 329 -6.26 14.50 -21.83
C ILE A 329 -6.94 13.87 -23.06
N PHE A 330 -7.97 13.04 -22.87
CA PHE A 330 -8.50 12.19 -23.97
C PHE A 330 -9.19 12.98 -25.11
N ASN A 331 -9.66 14.20 -24.80
CA ASN A 331 -10.28 15.13 -25.74
C ASN A 331 -9.34 16.27 -26.20
N SER A 332 -8.05 16.22 -25.87
CA SER A 332 -7.03 17.12 -26.42
C SER A 332 -6.49 16.60 -27.75
N GLU A 333 -5.96 17.48 -28.61
CA GLU A 333 -5.21 17.07 -29.81
C GLU A 333 -3.72 16.83 -29.50
N THR A 334 -3.17 17.51 -28.48
CA THR A 334 -1.72 17.53 -28.18
C THR A 334 -1.33 16.75 -26.94
N GLU A 335 -2.26 16.52 -26.01
CA GLU A 335 -1.98 15.89 -24.69
C GLU A 335 -2.66 14.51 -24.55
N LYS A 336 -3.21 13.98 -25.64
CA LYS A 336 -3.96 12.72 -25.68
C LYS A 336 -3.08 11.47 -25.68
N SER A 337 -1.81 11.61 -26.05
CA SER A 337 -0.88 10.48 -26.13
C SER A 337 0.52 10.85 -25.62
N ALA A 338 1.28 9.83 -25.21
CA ALA A 338 2.67 9.97 -24.81
C ALA A 338 3.46 8.72 -25.20
N ALA A 339 4.75 8.89 -25.52
CA ALA A 339 5.68 7.79 -25.67
C ALA A 339 6.21 7.36 -24.30
N LEU A 340 6.10 6.07 -24.01
CA LEU A 340 6.78 5.42 -22.89
C LEU A 340 8.20 5.06 -23.32
N VAL A 341 9.13 5.13 -22.37
CA VAL A 341 10.54 4.79 -22.58
C VAL A 341 10.91 3.72 -21.55
N VAL A 342 11.41 2.58 -22.02
CA VAL A 342 11.91 1.50 -21.18
C VAL A 342 13.41 1.35 -21.43
N LYS A 343 14.20 1.17 -20.37
CA LYS A 343 15.63 0.91 -20.44
C LYS A 343 15.94 -0.48 -19.90
N CYS A 344 16.97 -1.11 -20.45
CA CYS A 344 17.66 -2.28 -19.89
C CYS A 344 19.11 -1.86 -19.66
N ASP A 345 19.63 -2.09 -18.45
CA ASP A 345 21.02 -1.74 -18.08
C ASP A 345 21.40 -0.28 -18.43
N GLY A 346 20.45 0.65 -18.22
CA GLY A 346 20.59 2.08 -18.53
C GLY A 346 20.45 2.48 -20.00
N ALA A 347 20.36 1.53 -20.94
CA ALA A 347 20.19 1.78 -22.38
C ALA A 347 18.73 1.65 -22.83
N PRO A 348 18.19 2.53 -23.69
CA PRO A 348 16.81 2.45 -24.16
C PRO A 348 16.59 1.21 -25.04
N ILE A 349 15.49 0.52 -24.81
CA ILE A 349 15.03 -0.63 -25.60
C ILE A 349 14.14 -0.11 -26.74
N ALA A 350 14.19 -0.75 -27.91
CA ALA A 350 13.27 -0.40 -29.00
C ALA A 350 11.86 -0.95 -28.71
N ASN A 351 10.83 -0.12 -28.87
CA ASN A 351 9.48 -0.45 -28.41
C ASN A 351 8.83 -1.63 -29.13
N ASP A 352 9.30 -1.99 -30.33
CA ASP A 352 8.89 -3.17 -31.11
C ASP A 352 9.45 -4.49 -30.55
N GLN A 353 10.43 -4.42 -29.63
CA GLN A 353 10.98 -5.56 -28.90
C GLN A 353 10.25 -5.83 -27.58
N ILE A 354 9.30 -4.97 -27.20
CA ILE A 354 8.61 -5.00 -25.90
C ILE A 354 7.17 -5.48 -26.12
N GLU A 355 6.74 -6.45 -25.31
CA GLU A 355 5.34 -6.85 -25.23
C GLU A 355 4.59 -5.85 -24.34
N TRP A 356 3.65 -5.11 -24.92
CA TRP A 356 2.85 -4.08 -24.24
C TRP A 356 1.44 -4.57 -23.97
N THR A 357 0.94 -4.36 -22.75
CA THR A 357 -0.46 -4.65 -22.37
C THR A 357 -1.05 -3.50 -21.57
N SER A 358 -2.35 -3.26 -21.68
CA SER A 358 -3.11 -2.29 -20.87
C SER A 358 -4.16 -3.02 -20.05
N SER A 359 -4.34 -2.64 -18.79
CA SER A 359 -5.38 -3.20 -17.90
C SER A 359 -6.80 -2.76 -18.30
N ALA A 360 -6.93 -1.68 -19.07
CA ALA A 360 -8.19 -1.09 -19.50
C ALA A 360 -8.00 -0.48 -20.91
N PRO A 361 -7.89 -1.31 -21.97
CA PRO A 361 -7.54 -0.87 -23.33
C PRO A 361 -8.56 0.09 -23.95
N GLU A 362 -9.81 0.07 -23.46
CA GLU A 362 -10.89 1.01 -23.81
C GLU A 362 -10.77 2.39 -23.15
N VAL A 363 -9.97 2.52 -22.08
CA VAL A 363 -9.66 3.80 -21.40
C VAL A 363 -8.31 4.33 -21.88
N VAL A 364 -7.29 3.48 -21.91
CA VAL A 364 -5.94 3.79 -22.42
C VAL A 364 -5.46 2.64 -23.28
N SER A 365 -5.31 2.89 -24.58
CA SER A 365 -4.65 1.95 -25.48
C SER A 365 -3.14 2.14 -25.48
N VAL A 366 -2.40 1.09 -25.83
CA VAL A 366 -0.95 1.13 -26.03
C VAL A 366 -0.60 0.43 -27.35
N ALA A 367 0.23 1.08 -28.17
CA ALA A 367 0.77 0.54 -29.42
C ALA A 367 2.21 1.03 -29.60
N ASP A 368 3.16 0.11 -29.82
CA ASP A 368 4.58 0.40 -29.97
C ASP A 368 5.13 1.36 -28.90
N GLY A 369 4.74 1.11 -27.63
CA GLY A 369 5.08 1.93 -26.46
C GLY A 369 4.50 3.35 -26.45
N THR A 370 3.63 3.71 -27.40
CA THR A 370 2.84 4.94 -27.35
C THR A 370 1.50 4.65 -26.68
N VAL A 371 1.25 5.29 -25.53
CA VAL A 371 -0.05 5.25 -24.86
C VAL A 371 -0.97 6.34 -25.41
N THR A 372 -2.25 6.04 -25.59
CA THR A 372 -3.28 6.98 -26.05
C THR A 372 -4.52 6.88 -25.18
N ALA A 373 -4.92 7.99 -24.57
CA ALA A 373 -6.16 8.10 -23.80
C ALA A 373 -7.37 8.09 -24.75
N LEU A 374 -8.36 7.24 -24.46
CA LEU A 374 -9.57 7.06 -25.26
C LEU A 374 -10.84 7.54 -24.53
N ALA A 375 -10.88 7.39 -23.21
CA ALA A 375 -11.94 7.86 -22.32
C ALA A 375 -11.36 8.30 -20.97
N SER A 376 -12.13 9.01 -20.14
CA SER A 376 -11.69 9.38 -18.78
C SER A 376 -11.62 8.16 -17.85
N GLY A 377 -10.55 8.03 -17.09
CA GLY A 377 -10.33 6.93 -16.13
C GLY A 377 -8.84 6.74 -15.84
N SER A 378 -8.45 5.55 -15.38
CA SER A 378 -7.05 5.19 -15.16
C SER A 378 -6.79 3.75 -15.63
N ALA A 379 -5.57 3.49 -16.11
CA ALA A 379 -5.11 2.18 -16.53
C ALA A 379 -3.66 1.94 -16.09
N THR A 380 -3.31 0.68 -15.83
CA THR A 380 -1.92 0.24 -15.74
C THR A 380 -1.49 -0.31 -17.09
N VAL A 381 -0.38 0.18 -17.62
CA VAL A 381 0.23 -0.30 -18.85
C VAL A 381 1.52 -1.03 -18.50
N THR A 382 1.58 -2.32 -18.78
CA THR A 382 2.74 -3.17 -18.47
C THR A 382 3.60 -3.34 -19.71
N ALA A 383 4.89 -3.00 -19.59
CA ALA A 383 5.96 -3.37 -20.51
C ALA A 383 6.56 -4.71 -20.08
N LYS A 384 6.76 -5.64 -21.02
CA LYS A 384 7.43 -6.91 -20.77
C LYS A 384 8.55 -7.15 -21.78
N TYR A 385 9.76 -7.39 -21.28
CA TYR A 385 10.98 -7.59 -22.07
C TYR A 385 11.86 -8.67 -21.44
N ASP A 386 12.24 -9.69 -22.21
CA ASP A 386 12.97 -10.91 -21.75
C ASP A 386 12.40 -11.59 -20.48
N GLY A 387 11.10 -11.39 -20.23
CA GLY A 387 10.39 -11.89 -19.05
C GLY A 387 10.49 -11.01 -17.80
N ALA A 388 11.19 -9.87 -17.85
CA ALA A 388 11.07 -8.80 -16.88
C ALA A 388 9.83 -7.94 -17.18
N THR A 389 9.26 -7.29 -16.17
CA THR A 389 8.04 -6.47 -16.27
C THR A 389 8.21 -5.11 -15.61
N LEU A 390 7.66 -4.06 -16.23
CA LEU A 390 7.61 -2.70 -15.69
C LEU A 390 6.23 -2.09 -15.92
N ASP A 391 5.62 -1.56 -14.87
CA ASP A 391 4.28 -0.98 -14.91
C ASP A 391 4.30 0.55 -14.98
N PHE A 392 3.42 1.10 -15.82
CA PHE A 392 3.17 2.52 -15.99
C PHE A 392 1.73 2.84 -15.56
N THR A 393 1.55 3.79 -14.65
CA THR A 393 0.22 4.29 -14.24
C THR A 393 -0.17 5.44 -15.17
N ILE A 394 -1.23 5.25 -15.95
CA ILE A 394 -1.75 6.27 -16.88
C ILE A 394 -3.12 6.73 -16.39
N THR A 395 -3.28 8.03 -16.14
CA THR A 395 -4.55 8.65 -15.81
C THR A 395 -5.02 9.49 -16.99
N ALA A 396 -6.17 9.12 -17.55
CA ALA A 396 -6.83 9.82 -18.63
C ALA A 396 -7.92 10.75 -18.07
N TRP A 397 -7.82 12.03 -18.40
CA TRP A 397 -8.71 13.09 -17.94
C TRP A 397 -9.61 13.58 -19.08
N GLN A 398 -10.83 13.98 -18.74
CA GLN A 398 -11.64 14.87 -19.56
C GLN A 398 -11.21 16.31 -19.29
N GLY A 399 -10.57 16.93 -20.28
CA GLY A 399 -10.22 18.35 -20.24
C GLY A 399 -11.46 19.22 -20.40
N ILE A 400 -11.56 20.28 -19.59
CA ILE A 400 -12.65 21.26 -19.60
C ILE A 400 -12.06 22.63 -19.88
N TYR A 401 -12.32 23.18 -21.06
CA TYR A 401 -11.79 24.44 -21.56
C TYR A 401 -12.81 25.58 -21.50
N SER A 402 -14.09 25.30 -21.22
CA SER A 402 -15.16 26.31 -21.21
C SER A 402 -16.31 25.99 -20.24
N THR A 403 -17.10 27.01 -19.91
CA THR A 403 -18.34 26.85 -19.13
C THR A 403 -19.37 25.97 -19.83
N GLU A 404 -19.42 25.98 -21.17
CA GLU A 404 -20.32 25.13 -21.95
C GLU A 404 -19.95 23.65 -21.80
N GLU A 405 -18.64 23.34 -21.89
CA GLU A 405 -18.13 21.99 -21.64
C GLU A 405 -18.40 21.53 -20.21
N PHE A 406 -18.14 22.38 -19.21
CA PHE A 406 -18.44 22.10 -17.81
C PHE A 406 -19.95 21.80 -17.59
N ASN A 407 -20.83 22.59 -18.22
CA ASN A 407 -22.27 22.37 -18.14
C ASN A 407 -22.73 21.12 -18.94
N SER A 408 -21.96 20.64 -19.91
CA SER A 408 -22.30 19.41 -20.65
C SER A 408 -22.03 18.11 -19.87
N LEU A 409 -21.31 18.18 -18.75
CA LEU A 409 -21.06 17.05 -17.86
C LEU A 409 -22.32 16.57 -17.11
N TYR A 410 -23.37 17.40 -17.02
CA TYR A 410 -24.58 17.10 -16.27
C TYR A 410 -25.61 16.31 -17.11
N VAL A 411 -25.37 15.00 -17.25
CA VAL A 411 -26.34 14.07 -17.86
C VAL A 411 -27.43 13.67 -16.85
N LEU A 412 -28.70 13.88 -17.18
CA LEU A 412 -29.83 13.68 -16.26
C LEU A 412 -29.91 12.24 -15.70
N GLY A 413 -29.75 12.09 -14.39
CA GLY A 413 -29.86 10.80 -13.69
C GLY A 413 -28.57 9.99 -13.62
N GLU A 414 -27.42 10.53 -14.05
CA GLU A 414 -26.13 9.84 -14.04
C GLU A 414 -25.13 10.53 -13.09
N ASN A 415 -24.36 9.77 -12.31
CA ASN A 415 -23.29 10.33 -11.50
C ASN A 415 -22.08 10.72 -12.37
N MET A 416 -21.36 11.76 -11.94
CA MET A 416 -20.08 12.14 -12.54
C MET A 416 -18.99 11.19 -12.00
N THR A 417 -18.81 10.05 -12.66
CA THR A 417 -17.88 8.97 -12.29
C THR A 417 -16.48 9.14 -12.89
N GLY A 418 -16.30 10.05 -13.86
CA GLY A 418 -15.06 10.21 -14.61
C GLY A 418 -13.96 10.98 -13.86
N ASN A 419 -12.81 11.05 -14.51
CA ASN A 419 -11.70 11.93 -14.14
C ASN A 419 -11.80 13.21 -14.97
N TYR A 420 -12.10 14.34 -14.33
CA TYR A 420 -12.32 15.64 -14.95
C TYR A 420 -11.21 16.62 -14.57
N LYS A 421 -10.70 17.41 -15.52
CA LYS A 421 -9.63 18.38 -15.26
C LYS A 421 -9.94 19.72 -15.93
N LEU A 422 -9.93 20.81 -15.15
CA LEU A 422 -10.01 22.16 -15.73
C LEU A 422 -8.71 22.48 -16.50
N MET A 423 -8.87 23.06 -17.68
CA MET A 423 -7.78 23.51 -18.56
C MET A 423 -7.80 25.02 -18.80
N ALA A 424 -8.80 25.71 -18.22
CA ALA A 424 -8.95 27.16 -18.23
C ALA A 424 -9.75 27.61 -16.99
N ASP A 425 -9.60 28.88 -16.65
CA ASP A 425 -10.53 29.59 -15.78
C ASP A 425 -11.89 29.74 -16.48
N ILE A 426 -12.99 29.46 -15.76
CA ILE A 426 -14.35 29.52 -16.31
C ILE A 426 -15.27 30.36 -15.40
N SER A 427 -16.37 30.88 -15.92
CA SER A 427 -17.37 31.64 -15.15
C SER A 427 -18.74 30.96 -15.29
N ARG A 428 -19.42 30.71 -14.17
CA ARG A 428 -20.71 30.00 -14.11
C ARG A 428 -21.80 30.87 -13.44
N PRO A 429 -22.21 31.97 -14.10
CA PRO A 429 -23.29 32.82 -13.61
C PRO A 429 -24.63 32.06 -13.57
N TYR A 430 -25.59 32.60 -12.83
CA TYR A 430 -26.93 32.02 -12.65
C TYR A 430 -27.69 31.82 -13.98
N VAL A 431 -28.32 30.65 -14.15
CA VAL A 431 -28.96 30.24 -15.42
C VAL A 431 -30.48 30.02 -15.31
N HIS A 432 -31.06 29.82 -14.11
CA HIS A 432 -32.42 29.26 -13.96
C HIS A 432 -33.22 29.80 -12.77
N ASP A 433 -34.53 30.04 -12.96
CA ASP A 433 -35.45 30.78 -12.06
C ASP A 433 -35.59 30.14 -10.65
N ILE A 434 -36.06 30.91 -9.66
CA ILE A 434 -36.05 30.52 -8.24
C ILE A 434 -36.87 29.24 -7.98
N ASN A 435 -37.88 28.96 -8.81
CA ASN A 435 -38.67 27.72 -8.71
C ASN A 435 -37.91 26.48 -9.19
N GLU A 436 -36.89 26.64 -10.05
CA GLU A 436 -36.04 25.55 -10.52
C GLU A 436 -34.95 25.19 -9.49
N MET A 437 -34.63 26.10 -8.56
CA MET A 437 -33.87 25.76 -7.34
C MET A 437 -34.60 24.72 -6.46
N LEU A 438 -35.92 24.63 -6.55
CA LEU A 438 -36.74 23.69 -5.77
C LEU A 438 -36.97 22.35 -6.50
N ILE A 439 -37.03 22.36 -7.84
CA ILE A 439 -37.47 21.20 -8.66
C ILE A 439 -36.30 20.30 -9.11
N GLY A 440 -35.06 20.81 -9.16
CA GLY A 440 -33.85 20.02 -9.50
C GLY A 440 -33.40 18.99 -8.45
N ASN A 441 -34.33 18.39 -7.71
CA ASN A 441 -34.11 17.79 -6.39
C ASN A 441 -34.27 16.25 -6.34
N LEU A 442 -34.42 15.56 -7.47
CA LEU A 442 -34.73 14.11 -7.49
C LEU A 442 -34.03 13.25 -8.57
N LEU A 443 -33.19 13.82 -9.44
CA LEU A 443 -32.54 13.10 -10.57
C LEU A 443 -31.04 13.42 -10.67
N ALA A 444 -30.37 13.55 -9.52
CA ALA A 444 -29.23 14.44 -9.38
C ALA A 444 -27.85 13.77 -9.49
N ASN A 445 -26.93 14.46 -10.16
CA ASN A 445 -25.58 13.99 -10.45
C ASN A 445 -24.66 14.29 -9.26
N ASN A 446 -24.20 13.25 -8.59
CA ASN A 446 -23.17 13.35 -7.56
C ASN A 446 -21.80 13.18 -8.22
N LEU A 447 -20.77 13.86 -7.71
CA LEU A 447 -19.39 13.56 -8.08
C LEU A 447 -18.95 12.32 -7.30
N THR A 448 -18.62 11.27 -8.03
CA THR A 448 -18.06 10.01 -7.47
C THR A 448 -16.72 9.65 -8.08
N GLY A 449 -16.30 10.33 -9.14
CA GLY A 449 -14.93 10.32 -9.68
C GLY A 449 -14.08 11.47 -9.13
N VAL A 450 -13.08 11.90 -9.90
CA VAL A 450 -12.15 12.96 -9.50
C VAL A 450 -12.39 14.23 -10.32
N PHE A 451 -12.52 15.38 -9.65
CA PHE A 451 -12.54 16.70 -10.27
C PHE A 451 -11.28 17.48 -9.85
N ASP A 452 -10.33 17.60 -10.77
CA ASP A 452 -9.08 18.35 -10.58
C ASP A 452 -9.23 19.75 -11.19
N GLY A 453 -9.28 20.76 -10.33
CA GLY A 453 -9.29 22.15 -10.76
C GLY A 453 -7.99 22.60 -11.42
N ASN A 454 -6.90 21.84 -11.32
CA ASN A 454 -5.61 22.16 -11.95
C ASN A 454 -5.08 23.58 -11.62
N ASN A 455 -5.47 24.09 -10.44
CA ASN A 455 -5.29 25.45 -9.92
C ASN A 455 -6.05 26.56 -10.68
N HIS A 456 -6.96 26.21 -11.59
CA HIS A 456 -7.89 27.15 -12.23
C HIS A 456 -9.04 27.58 -11.31
N THR A 457 -9.70 28.66 -11.72
CA THR A 457 -10.80 29.29 -10.99
C THR A 457 -12.14 29.14 -11.69
N ILE A 458 -13.18 28.79 -10.92
CA ILE A 458 -14.58 28.91 -11.33
C ILE A 458 -15.17 30.18 -10.71
N TYR A 459 -15.41 31.21 -11.52
CA TYR A 459 -15.97 32.50 -11.12
C TYR A 459 -17.51 32.54 -11.21
N ASP A 460 -18.08 33.61 -10.64
CA ASP A 460 -19.51 33.96 -10.68
C ASP A 460 -20.46 32.87 -10.21
N VAL A 461 -19.99 31.94 -9.36
CA VAL A 461 -20.80 30.81 -8.91
C VAL A 461 -21.98 31.32 -8.06
N GLU A 462 -23.19 31.15 -8.59
CA GLU A 462 -24.44 31.53 -7.92
C GLU A 462 -25.25 30.29 -7.45
N THR A 463 -24.88 29.08 -7.90
CA THR A 463 -25.49 27.78 -7.52
C THR A 463 -24.42 26.68 -7.32
N ARG A 464 -24.76 25.64 -6.55
CA ARG A 464 -23.90 24.46 -6.28
C ARG A 464 -23.28 23.86 -7.55
N LEU A 465 -22.00 23.46 -7.47
CA LEU A 465 -21.26 22.79 -8.54
C LEU A 465 -21.73 21.34 -8.70
N PHE A 466 -21.95 20.61 -7.61
CA PHE A 466 -22.44 19.23 -7.65
C PHE A 466 -23.71 19.09 -6.80
N ASN A 467 -24.45 17.99 -6.96
CA ASN A 467 -25.51 17.67 -5.99
C ASN A 467 -24.94 17.19 -4.65
N GLY A 468 -23.73 16.64 -4.68
CA GLY A 468 -22.95 16.16 -3.54
C GLY A 468 -21.66 15.53 -4.06
N VAL A 469 -20.69 15.32 -3.18
CA VAL A 469 -19.49 14.52 -3.46
C VAL A 469 -19.62 13.25 -2.63
N LYS A 470 -19.59 12.08 -3.29
CA LYS A 470 -19.87 10.78 -2.65
C LYS A 470 -18.81 9.77 -3.07
N GLY A 471 -17.79 9.58 -2.22
CA GLY A 471 -16.59 8.80 -2.54
C GLY A 471 -15.72 9.37 -3.66
N GLY A 472 -16.08 10.56 -4.20
CA GLY A 472 -15.28 11.31 -5.17
C GLY A 472 -14.31 12.28 -4.50
N GLU A 473 -13.45 12.88 -5.33
CA GLU A 473 -12.41 13.82 -4.90
C GLU A 473 -12.56 15.14 -5.66
N VAL A 474 -12.57 16.27 -4.95
CA VAL A 474 -12.41 17.61 -5.54
C VAL A 474 -11.06 18.15 -5.09
N ARG A 475 -10.23 18.62 -6.02
CA ARG A 475 -8.91 19.14 -5.66
C ARG A 475 -8.36 20.26 -6.51
N ASN A 476 -7.33 20.95 -6.02
CA ASN A 476 -6.59 22.00 -6.72
C ASN A 476 -7.51 23.06 -7.36
N LEU A 477 -8.54 23.50 -6.64
CA LEU A 477 -9.65 24.26 -7.22
C LEU A 477 -9.84 25.59 -6.51
N ASN A 478 -9.88 26.67 -7.29
CA ASN A 478 -10.33 27.97 -6.82
C ASN A 478 -11.82 28.16 -7.18
N VAL A 479 -12.65 28.58 -6.23
CA VAL A 479 -14.08 28.85 -6.45
C VAL A 479 -14.41 30.24 -5.95
N VAL A 480 -14.91 31.10 -6.83
CA VAL A 480 -15.35 32.46 -6.49
C VAL A 480 -16.84 32.58 -6.78
N THR A 481 -17.62 32.66 -5.71
CA THR A 481 -19.07 32.87 -5.78
C THR A 481 -19.39 34.36 -5.84
N LYS A 482 -20.56 34.69 -6.39
CA LYS A 482 -21.03 36.08 -6.50
C LYS A 482 -22.13 36.43 -5.51
N LYS A 483 -23.22 35.67 -5.54
CA LYS A 483 -24.30 35.67 -4.53
C LYS A 483 -24.91 34.28 -4.45
N MET A 484 -24.25 33.38 -3.73
CA MET A 484 -24.59 31.96 -3.72
C MET A 484 -25.98 31.71 -3.10
N SER A 485 -26.79 30.88 -3.75
CA SER A 485 -27.94 30.21 -3.13
C SER A 485 -27.47 29.22 -2.07
N ILE A 486 -27.90 29.40 -0.82
CA ILE A 486 -27.21 28.79 0.33
C ILE A 486 -27.70 27.39 0.71
N TRP A 487 -28.62 26.81 -0.08
CA TRP A 487 -29.07 25.44 0.13
C TRP A 487 -28.09 24.43 -0.48
N GLY A 488 -27.17 23.93 0.35
CA GLY A 488 -26.18 22.92 -0.05
C GLY A 488 -24.80 23.43 -0.46
N GLY A 489 -24.45 24.70 -0.27
CA GLY A 489 -23.08 25.19 -0.53
C GLY A 489 -22.54 24.96 -1.95
N ILE A 490 -21.22 25.10 -2.13
CA ILE A 490 -20.57 24.95 -3.44
C ILE A 490 -20.49 23.49 -3.91
N PHE A 491 -20.44 22.51 -3.01
CA PHE A 491 -20.25 21.08 -3.35
C PHE A 491 -21.52 20.23 -3.19
N GLY A 492 -22.61 20.79 -2.68
CA GLY A 492 -23.94 20.19 -2.70
C GLY A 492 -24.44 19.67 -1.35
N TYR A 493 -25.53 18.90 -1.40
CA TYR A 493 -26.26 18.48 -0.21
C TYR A 493 -25.39 17.67 0.76
N GLU A 494 -24.45 16.84 0.27
CA GLU A 494 -23.61 15.98 1.12
C GLU A 494 -22.16 15.93 0.63
N LEU A 495 -21.22 15.96 1.58
CA LEU A 495 -19.93 15.26 1.47
C LEU A 495 -20.07 13.93 2.21
N ASN A 496 -19.94 12.80 1.50
CA ASN A 496 -20.20 11.48 2.06
C ASN A 496 -19.32 10.37 1.44
N ASP A 497 -19.41 9.15 1.97
CA ASP A 497 -18.83 7.92 1.40
C ASP A 497 -17.31 7.97 1.15
N ASN A 498 -16.55 8.66 2.02
CA ASN A 498 -15.11 8.97 1.89
C ASN A 498 -14.78 10.04 0.85
N ALA A 499 -15.68 11.03 0.66
CA ALA A 499 -15.40 12.20 -0.15
C ALA A 499 -14.17 12.98 0.35
N VAL A 500 -13.37 13.46 -0.60
CA VAL A 500 -12.15 14.24 -0.33
C VAL A 500 -12.25 15.62 -0.97
N VAL A 501 -11.91 16.65 -0.21
CA VAL A 501 -11.70 18.02 -0.70
C VAL A 501 -10.27 18.42 -0.34
N ASP A 502 -9.38 18.58 -1.32
CA ASP A 502 -7.93 18.78 -1.11
C ASP A 502 -7.41 20.00 -1.88
N ASN A 503 -6.68 20.91 -1.22
CA ASN A 503 -6.12 22.11 -1.87
C ASN A 503 -7.20 22.93 -2.62
N VAL A 504 -8.30 23.24 -1.92
CA VAL A 504 -9.40 24.05 -2.45
C VAL A 504 -9.41 25.42 -1.78
N THR A 505 -9.47 26.49 -2.57
CA THR A 505 -9.68 27.85 -2.06
C THR A 505 -11.04 28.37 -2.51
N ALA A 506 -11.91 28.68 -1.54
CA ALA A 506 -13.29 29.09 -1.80
C ALA A 506 -13.57 30.50 -1.28
N HIS A 507 -13.97 31.41 -2.16
CA HIS A 507 -14.46 32.74 -1.85
C HIS A 507 -16.00 32.77 -1.95
N ILE A 508 -16.65 32.69 -0.79
CA ILE A 508 -18.07 32.45 -0.61
C ILE A 508 -18.78 33.73 -0.16
N THR A 509 -19.53 34.36 -1.07
CA THR A 509 -20.45 35.47 -0.77
C THR A 509 -21.87 34.92 -0.74
N PHE A 510 -22.49 34.91 0.44
CA PHE A 510 -23.86 34.41 0.59
C PHE A 510 -24.89 35.37 -0.03
N GLY A 511 -25.83 34.83 -0.82
CA GLY A 511 -26.81 35.63 -1.57
C GLY A 511 -28.25 35.48 -1.09
N TYR A 512 -28.72 34.24 -1.00
CA TYR A 512 -30.15 33.92 -0.84
C TYR A 512 -30.38 32.79 0.17
N SER A 513 -31.18 33.05 1.21
CA SER A 513 -31.64 32.09 2.21
C SER A 513 -33.09 31.67 2.00
N LEU A 514 -33.37 30.39 2.21
CA LEU A 514 -34.70 29.81 2.24
C LEU A 514 -35.02 29.28 3.64
N THR A 515 -36.16 29.71 4.18
CA THR A 515 -36.74 29.17 5.42
C THR A 515 -37.92 28.25 5.05
N CYS A 516 -37.97 27.05 5.65
CA CYS A 516 -39.08 26.12 5.44
C CYS A 516 -40.09 26.24 6.58
N ASN A 517 -41.37 25.98 6.28
CA ASN A 517 -42.44 26.02 7.26
C ASN A 517 -43.07 24.62 7.33
N ASN A 518 -42.85 23.89 8.42
CA ASN A 518 -43.74 22.79 8.75
C ASN A 518 -44.95 23.40 9.49
N SER A 519 -46.13 22.78 9.43
CA SER A 519 -47.40 23.39 9.86
C SER A 519 -47.53 23.70 11.37
N SER A 520 -46.45 23.64 12.13
CA SER A 520 -46.36 24.13 13.52
C SER A 520 -45.04 24.85 13.86
N GLN A 521 -44.04 24.87 12.97
CA GLN A 521 -42.72 25.48 13.20
C GLN A 521 -42.08 26.00 11.91
N TRP A 522 -41.57 27.24 11.99
CA TRP A 522 -40.60 27.77 11.01
C TRP A 522 -39.22 27.15 11.27
N GLY A 523 -38.69 26.46 10.28
CA GLY A 523 -37.33 25.92 10.28
C GLY A 523 -36.40 26.77 9.41
N THR A 524 -35.26 27.18 9.97
CA THR A 524 -34.12 27.60 9.16
C THR A 524 -33.58 26.36 8.44
N VAL A 525 -33.51 26.41 7.11
CA VAL A 525 -32.71 25.41 6.40
C VAL A 525 -31.26 25.85 6.53
N GLY A 526 -30.43 25.02 7.17
CA GLY A 526 -29.03 25.35 7.44
C GLY A 526 -28.30 25.80 6.18
N ALA A 527 -27.75 27.01 6.22
CA ALA A 527 -26.95 27.56 5.13
C ALA A 527 -25.51 27.08 5.28
N SER A 528 -24.86 26.61 4.22
CA SER A 528 -23.49 26.11 4.33
C SER A 528 -22.62 26.56 3.17
N GLY A 529 -21.33 26.79 3.44
CA GLY A 529 -20.36 27.17 2.43
C GLY A 529 -19.98 25.99 1.52
N PHE A 530 -19.55 24.86 2.10
CA PHE A 530 -19.12 23.68 1.33
C PHE A 530 -20.29 22.75 1.00
N ALA A 531 -20.97 22.20 2.01
CA ALA A 531 -22.07 21.25 1.81
C ALA A 531 -23.10 21.32 2.94
N TYR A 532 -24.34 20.86 2.73
CA TYR A 532 -25.36 20.90 3.81
C TYR A 532 -25.07 19.89 4.94
N THR A 533 -24.65 18.68 4.60
CA THR A 533 -24.10 17.69 5.54
C THR A 533 -22.70 17.23 5.15
N ALA A 534 -21.92 16.80 6.14
CA ALA A 534 -20.60 16.22 5.94
C ALA A 534 -20.39 15.03 6.89
N LYS A 535 -20.16 13.86 6.32
CA LYS A 535 -20.05 12.57 7.01
C LYS A 535 -18.94 11.74 6.35
N ASN A 536 -18.16 10.99 7.15
CA ASN A 536 -17.13 10.06 6.65
C ASN A 536 -16.31 10.71 5.51
N SER A 537 -15.76 11.91 5.71
CA SER A 537 -15.18 12.73 4.64
C SER A 537 -13.95 13.47 5.14
N THR A 538 -13.08 13.92 4.23
CA THR A 538 -11.87 14.67 4.57
C THR A 538 -11.82 15.98 3.80
N ILE A 539 -11.69 17.10 4.51
CA ILE A 539 -11.32 18.40 3.95
C ILE A 539 -9.89 18.68 4.38
N LYS A 540 -9.00 18.97 3.43
CA LYS A 540 -7.59 19.23 3.77
C LYS A 540 -6.92 20.26 2.88
N ASN A 541 -5.84 20.87 3.39
CA ASN A 541 -5.02 21.86 2.68
C ASN A 541 -5.80 23.06 2.09
N SER A 542 -6.98 23.36 2.64
CA SER A 542 -7.98 24.23 1.99
C SER A 542 -8.09 25.59 2.67
N ASN A 543 -8.58 26.60 1.95
CA ASN A 543 -8.80 27.95 2.48
C ASN A 543 -10.22 28.43 2.18
N ILE A 544 -10.97 28.80 3.22
CA ILE A 544 -12.39 29.13 3.12
C ILE A 544 -12.61 30.59 3.51
N TYR A 545 -12.96 31.46 2.56
CA TYR A 545 -13.22 32.88 2.81
C TYR A 545 -14.71 33.16 2.67
N ILE A 546 -15.37 33.67 3.72
CA ILE A 546 -16.82 33.87 3.74
C ILE A 546 -17.18 35.33 3.95
N ILE A 547 -18.10 35.83 3.12
CA ILE A 547 -18.69 37.16 3.19
C ILE A 547 -20.20 37.02 3.32
N ILE A 548 -20.77 37.57 4.39
CA ILE A 548 -22.21 37.87 4.45
C ILE A 548 -22.40 39.34 4.08
N PRO A 549 -23.08 39.65 2.96
CA PRO A 549 -23.39 41.03 2.61
C PRO A 549 -24.55 41.56 3.45
N GLU A 550 -24.62 42.89 3.59
CA GLU A 550 -25.71 43.59 4.29
C GLU A 550 -27.10 43.34 3.65
N ASP A 551 -27.12 43.03 2.35
CA ASP A 551 -28.33 42.82 1.54
C ASP A 551 -28.66 41.33 1.29
N LEU A 552 -28.23 40.45 2.21
CA LEU A 552 -28.60 39.02 2.22
C LEU A 552 -30.12 38.85 2.09
N GLN A 553 -30.57 38.18 1.03
CA GLN A 553 -32.00 38.00 0.77
C GLN A 553 -32.56 36.80 1.52
N LEU A 554 -33.74 36.98 2.12
CA LEU A 554 -34.38 36.02 3.01
C LEU A 554 -35.80 35.78 2.50
N LYS A 555 -36.13 34.53 2.13
CA LYS A 555 -37.48 34.15 1.66
C LYS A 555 -38.00 32.94 2.43
N ALA A 556 -39.32 32.83 2.55
CA ALA A 556 -39.94 31.55 2.87
C ALA A 556 -40.01 30.69 1.61
N TRP A 557 -39.97 29.38 1.80
CA TRP A 557 -40.25 28.39 0.77
C TRP A 557 -41.70 28.48 0.24
N ASP A 558 -42.66 28.88 1.09
CA ASP A 558 -44.10 28.68 0.85
C ASP A 558 -44.98 29.91 1.22
N ALA A 559 -44.37 31.10 1.38
CA ALA A 559 -45.10 32.33 1.71
C ALA A 559 -44.32 33.63 1.40
N ASP A 560 -45.02 34.69 0.97
CA ASP A 560 -44.43 36.03 0.77
C ASP A 560 -44.03 36.75 2.09
N THR A 561 -44.19 36.09 3.25
CA THR A 561 -44.15 36.73 4.58
C THR A 561 -43.41 35.89 5.64
N ALA A 562 -42.18 35.47 5.36
CA ALA A 562 -41.26 34.99 6.40
C ALA A 562 -41.08 36.07 7.50
N PRO A 563 -41.17 35.74 8.80
CA PRO A 563 -40.84 36.69 9.86
C PRO A 563 -39.31 36.92 9.92
N ASN A 564 -38.86 38.18 10.01
CA ASN A 564 -37.42 38.51 10.09
C ASN A 564 -36.66 37.79 11.22
N TRP A 565 -37.34 37.39 12.30
CA TRP A 565 -36.73 36.66 13.42
C TRP A 565 -36.50 35.16 13.13
N ALA A 566 -37.07 34.61 12.07
CA ALA A 566 -36.94 33.20 11.70
C ALA A 566 -35.62 32.87 10.96
N VAL A 567 -34.63 33.78 10.98
CA VAL A 567 -33.37 33.68 10.23
C VAL A 567 -32.14 33.58 11.14
N ASP A 568 -32.28 33.88 12.44
CA ASP A 568 -31.17 33.78 13.37
C ASP A 568 -30.84 32.30 13.70
N LYS A 569 -29.53 32.00 13.75
CA LYS A 569 -28.83 30.81 14.32
C LYS A 569 -28.32 29.69 13.40
N GLY A 570 -28.07 29.89 12.10
CA GLY A 570 -27.57 28.76 11.28
C GLY A 570 -26.88 29.06 9.94
N LEU A 571 -25.85 29.90 9.94
CA LEU A 571 -24.91 29.98 8.81
C LEU A 571 -23.63 29.19 9.14
N TYR A 572 -23.20 28.33 8.22
CA TYR A 572 -22.09 27.40 8.42
C TYR A 572 -21.01 27.57 7.36
N ALA A 573 -19.74 27.49 7.75
CA ALA A 573 -18.64 27.53 6.79
C ALA A 573 -18.52 26.22 6.00
N ILE A 574 -18.49 25.10 6.73
CA ILE A 574 -18.32 23.77 6.14
C ILE A 574 -19.69 23.12 5.93
N ALA A 575 -20.37 22.74 7.02
CA ALA A 575 -21.67 22.07 6.97
C ALA A 575 -22.52 22.29 8.23
N TYR A 576 -23.85 22.26 8.04
CA TYR A 576 -24.86 22.28 9.11
C TYR A 576 -24.85 20.97 9.90
N GLY A 577 -24.96 19.83 9.21
CA GLY A 577 -24.96 18.51 9.82
C GLY A 577 -23.58 17.86 9.72
N VAL A 578 -22.91 17.68 10.85
CA VAL A 578 -21.61 17.00 10.94
C VAL A 578 -21.76 15.80 11.86
N GLU A 579 -21.32 14.63 11.40
CA GLU A 579 -21.20 13.41 12.21
C GLU A 579 -19.73 13.16 12.58
N ASP A 580 -19.48 12.29 13.57
CA ASP A 580 -18.18 12.05 14.26
C ASP A 580 -17.01 11.53 13.39
N SER A 581 -17.06 11.72 12.07
CA SER A 581 -16.13 11.17 11.07
C SER A 581 -15.75 12.14 9.94
N LEU A 582 -16.11 13.43 10.05
CA LEU A 582 -15.50 14.48 9.24
C LEU A 582 -14.10 14.82 9.77
N LYS A 583 -13.09 14.76 8.90
CA LYS A 583 -11.73 15.23 9.17
C LYS A 583 -11.48 16.59 8.52
N ILE A 584 -10.80 17.47 9.23
CA ILE A 584 -10.38 18.80 8.75
C ILE A 584 -8.89 18.92 9.09
N GLU A 585 -8.04 18.95 8.07
CA GLU A 585 -6.57 18.88 8.20
C GLU A 585 -5.92 20.08 7.46
N ASN A 586 -4.97 20.78 8.06
CA ASN A 586 -4.26 21.93 7.47
C ASN A 586 -5.18 22.92 6.71
N THR A 587 -6.34 23.25 7.29
CA THR A 587 -7.40 24.03 6.61
C THR A 587 -7.66 25.32 7.37
N ASN A 588 -7.58 26.45 6.66
CA ASN A 588 -7.81 27.78 7.22
C ASN A 588 -9.19 28.31 6.81
N ALA A 589 -9.78 29.13 7.68
CA ALA A 589 -11.07 29.73 7.37
C ALA A 589 -11.19 31.17 7.89
N TYR A 590 -11.72 32.05 7.06
CA TYR A 590 -11.94 33.47 7.30
C TYR A 590 -13.42 33.79 7.13
N TYR A 591 -13.93 34.70 7.96
CA TYR A 591 -15.30 35.16 7.92
C TYR A 591 -15.38 36.67 8.10
N LYS A 592 -16.32 37.30 7.38
CA LYS A 592 -16.74 38.68 7.57
C LYS A 592 -18.23 38.83 7.34
N SER A 593 -18.90 39.56 8.23
CA SER A 593 -20.31 39.96 8.03
C SER A 593 -20.47 41.47 7.96
N TYR A 594 -21.31 41.91 7.03
CA TYR A 594 -21.92 43.23 6.99
C TYR A 594 -23.42 43.19 7.40
N TYR A 595 -23.97 41.99 7.65
CA TYR A 595 -25.35 41.80 8.11
C TYR A 595 -25.42 41.83 9.64
N ALA A 596 -26.17 42.79 10.18
CA ALA A 596 -26.33 42.97 11.62
C ALA A 596 -27.04 41.77 12.26
N GLY A 597 -26.38 41.15 13.26
CA GLY A 597 -26.92 40.01 13.99
C GLY A 597 -26.69 38.64 13.36
N ALA A 598 -26.02 38.53 12.21
CA ALA A 598 -25.63 37.24 11.67
C ALA A 598 -24.58 36.53 12.54
N LYS A 599 -24.69 35.20 12.64
CA LYS A 599 -23.73 34.35 13.36
C LYS A 599 -23.21 33.26 12.44
N MET A 600 -21.89 33.11 12.38
CA MET A 600 -21.22 32.03 11.64
C MET A 600 -20.77 30.92 12.58
N LEU A 601 -21.00 29.67 12.17
CA LEU A 601 -20.44 28.48 12.79
C LEU A 601 -19.50 27.82 11.77
N PHE A 602 -18.33 27.29 12.17
CA PHE A 602 -17.43 26.70 11.17
C PHE A 602 -17.87 25.28 10.75
N ALA A 603 -18.32 24.48 11.71
CA ALA A 603 -18.93 23.17 11.53
C ALA A 603 -20.06 23.00 12.57
N GLY A 604 -21.03 22.10 12.33
CA GLY A 604 -22.22 21.86 13.17
C GLY A 604 -21.96 21.85 14.70
N GLY A 605 -22.85 22.28 15.59
CA GLY A 605 -24.30 22.45 15.46
C GLY A 605 -25.00 21.75 16.63
N PHE A 606 -24.97 22.36 17.83
CA PHE A 606 -25.43 21.85 19.14
C PHE A 606 -25.03 20.38 19.50
N GLU A 607 -24.11 20.26 20.45
CA GLU A 607 -23.73 19.02 21.18
C GLU A 607 -22.87 17.95 20.46
N ILE A 608 -22.34 18.19 19.26
CA ILE A 608 -21.42 17.25 18.59
C ILE A 608 -19.98 17.79 18.58
N ALA A 609 -19.02 16.95 18.94
CA ALA A 609 -17.60 17.29 19.00
C ALA A 609 -16.97 17.22 17.60
N VAL A 610 -16.73 18.37 16.99
CA VAL A 610 -15.86 18.47 15.80
C VAL A 610 -14.48 17.86 16.16
N GLN A 611 -13.98 16.92 15.35
CA GLN A 611 -12.64 16.36 15.55
C GLN A 611 -11.57 17.47 15.50
N ALA A 612 -10.41 17.22 16.09
CA ALA A 612 -9.37 18.23 16.31
C ALA A 612 -9.00 19.00 15.04
N TRP A 613 -9.36 20.29 15.00
CA TRP A 613 -9.00 21.23 13.94
C TRP A 613 -7.56 21.72 14.18
N ASP A 614 -6.66 21.48 13.24
CA ASP A 614 -5.23 21.81 13.33
C ASP A 614 -4.85 23.15 12.64
N GLY A 615 -5.60 23.58 11.62
CA GLY A 615 -5.47 24.89 10.98
C GLY A 615 -5.97 26.08 11.84
N PHE A 616 -6.10 27.26 11.25
CA PHE A 616 -6.53 28.48 11.94
C PHE A 616 -7.82 29.10 11.40
N VAL A 617 -8.62 29.64 12.30
CA VAL A 617 -9.70 30.59 12.01
C VAL A 617 -9.14 32.01 12.05
N GLU A 618 -9.16 32.73 10.93
CA GLU A 618 -8.71 34.11 10.83
C GLU A 618 -9.86 35.08 11.21
N VAL A 619 -9.63 35.92 12.24
CA VAL A 619 -10.63 36.88 12.76
C VAL A 619 -10.16 38.32 12.59
N SER A 620 -11.11 39.23 12.34
CA SER A 620 -10.80 40.62 11.98
C SER A 620 -11.58 41.69 12.74
N THR A 621 -12.60 41.32 13.52
CA THR A 621 -13.40 42.20 14.38
C THR A 621 -13.68 41.58 15.76
N VAL A 622 -14.17 42.38 16.70
CA VAL A 622 -14.52 41.92 18.06
C VAL A 622 -15.79 41.07 18.09
N ASP A 623 -16.74 41.34 17.19
CA ASP A 623 -17.95 40.53 17.04
C ASP A 623 -17.59 39.12 16.54
N ASP A 624 -16.60 39.00 15.64
CA ASP A 624 -16.05 37.70 15.22
C ASP A 624 -15.49 36.93 16.43
N LEU A 625 -14.57 37.56 17.20
CA LEU A 625 -13.92 36.91 18.35
C LEU A 625 -14.94 36.41 19.40
N SER A 626 -16.00 37.17 19.63
CA SER A 626 -17.07 36.85 20.58
C SER A 626 -17.90 35.62 20.18
N LEU A 627 -17.87 35.20 18.91
CA LEU A 627 -18.59 34.03 18.41
C LEU A 627 -17.81 32.72 18.57
N TYR A 628 -16.47 32.77 18.70
CA TYR A 628 -15.61 31.57 18.60
C TYR A 628 -15.07 31.03 19.93
N GLY A 629 -15.12 31.78 21.02
CA GLY A 629 -14.63 31.33 22.34
C GLY A 629 -15.30 30.06 22.90
N ASN A 630 -16.42 29.60 22.32
CA ASN A 630 -17.14 28.40 22.75
C ASN A 630 -16.84 27.13 21.92
N ALA A 631 -15.89 27.18 20.97
CA ALA A 631 -15.48 26.04 20.15
C ALA A 631 -13.96 25.82 20.25
N GLY A 632 -13.51 24.57 20.31
CA GLY A 632 -12.09 24.18 20.45
C GLY A 632 -11.26 24.37 19.17
N LEU A 633 -11.38 25.52 18.51
CA LEU A 633 -10.72 25.87 17.25
C LEU A 633 -9.51 26.77 17.51
N ASN A 634 -8.45 26.64 16.70
CA ASN A 634 -7.35 27.62 16.78
C ASN A 634 -7.75 28.91 16.06
N VAL A 635 -7.40 30.06 16.63
CA VAL A 635 -7.74 31.39 16.13
C VAL A 635 -6.47 32.17 15.83
N LYS A 636 -6.49 32.97 14.76
CA LYS A 636 -5.41 33.88 14.38
C LYS A 636 -5.98 35.28 14.15
N LEU A 637 -5.40 36.31 14.78
CA LEU A 637 -5.82 37.69 14.55
C LEU A 637 -5.26 38.22 13.21
N MET A 638 -6.07 39.00 12.50
CA MET A 638 -5.67 39.67 11.25
C MET A 638 -5.70 41.20 11.33
N ASN A 639 -6.17 41.76 12.44
CA ASN A 639 -6.22 43.18 12.74
C ASN A 639 -6.09 43.42 14.24
N ASP A 640 -5.73 44.65 14.61
CA ASP A 640 -5.88 45.13 15.99
C ASP A 640 -7.38 45.18 16.37
N LEU A 641 -7.69 44.75 17.59
CA LEU A 641 -9.04 44.68 18.14
C LEU A 641 -9.21 45.70 19.28
N THR A 642 -10.37 46.34 19.39
CA THR A 642 -10.70 47.25 20.50
C THR A 642 -12.06 46.89 21.09
N VAL A 643 -12.07 46.43 22.34
CA VAL A 643 -13.27 46.02 23.08
C VAL A 643 -13.67 47.13 24.06
N GLU A 644 -14.85 47.71 23.86
CA GLU A 644 -15.42 48.76 24.69
C GLU A 644 -16.37 48.18 25.75
N PHE A 645 -15.97 48.19 27.02
CA PHE A 645 -16.83 47.78 28.14
C PHE A 645 -17.44 49.00 28.87
N ALA A 646 -18.52 49.51 28.31
CA ALA A 646 -19.47 50.36 29.02
C ALA A 646 -20.54 49.47 29.69
N GLY A 647 -20.51 49.36 31.02
CA GLY A 647 -21.36 48.39 31.74
C GLY A 647 -22.87 48.68 31.66
N GLU A 648 -23.64 47.66 31.25
CA GLU A 648 -25.06 47.52 31.63
C GLU A 648 -25.18 46.75 32.97
N SER A 649 -26.22 47.04 33.75
CA SER A 649 -26.37 46.53 35.12
C SER A 649 -26.89 45.08 35.14
N ILE A 650 -26.05 44.13 35.58
CA ILE A 650 -26.43 42.71 35.67
C ILE A 650 -26.94 42.38 37.09
N GLY A 651 -28.27 42.35 37.25
CA GLY A 651 -28.98 41.67 38.35
C GLY A 651 -28.89 42.29 39.76
N THR A 652 -30.02 42.32 40.47
CA THR A 652 -30.09 42.78 41.87
C THR A 652 -30.01 41.62 42.86
N GLY A 653 -28.83 41.36 43.42
CA GLY A 653 -28.65 40.47 44.57
C GLY A 653 -28.70 41.26 45.88
N SER A 654 -29.64 40.95 46.77
CA SER A 654 -29.75 41.60 48.09
C SER A 654 -28.94 40.85 49.15
N LEU A 655 -28.04 41.54 49.85
CA LEU A 655 -27.46 41.03 51.09
C LEU A 655 -28.42 41.24 52.29
N PRO A 656 -28.25 40.49 53.40
CA PRO A 656 -29.17 40.55 54.56
C PRO A 656 -29.29 41.91 55.26
N SER A 657 -28.44 42.90 54.94
CA SER A 657 -28.46 44.27 55.48
C SER A 657 -29.35 45.25 54.70
N GLY A 658 -29.91 44.85 53.55
CA GLY A 658 -30.64 45.76 52.65
C GLY A 658 -29.74 46.49 51.64
N GLU A 659 -28.49 46.08 51.52
CA GLU A 659 -27.56 46.53 50.48
C GLU A 659 -27.80 45.77 49.15
N THR A 660 -27.86 46.52 48.05
CA THR A 660 -27.91 45.97 46.68
C THR A 660 -26.51 45.98 46.09
N LEU A 661 -25.96 44.79 45.81
CA LEU A 661 -24.71 44.68 45.06
C LEU A 661 -25.01 44.67 43.56
N HIS A 662 -24.26 45.48 42.80
CA HIS A 662 -24.26 45.48 41.34
C HIS A 662 -23.00 44.75 40.88
N TYR A 663 -23.15 43.68 40.10
CA TYR A 663 -22.05 42.92 39.53
C TYR A 663 -21.94 43.14 38.02
N VAL A 664 -20.72 43.07 37.48
CA VAL A 664 -20.46 43.05 36.03
C VAL A 664 -19.53 41.88 35.70
N ASN A 665 -20.04 40.65 35.80
CA ASN A 665 -19.35 39.44 35.35
C ASN A 665 -19.77 39.09 33.92
N ALA A 666 -18.81 39.08 32.98
CA ALA A 666 -18.87 38.33 31.71
C ALA A 666 -17.51 38.45 31.02
N ASN A 667 -16.86 37.34 30.66
CA ASN A 667 -15.48 37.36 30.18
C ASN A 667 -15.35 38.06 28.81
N VAL A 668 -14.14 38.48 28.46
CA VAL A 668 -13.83 39.03 27.11
C VAL A 668 -13.62 37.90 26.11
N ILE A 669 -12.99 36.83 26.60
CA ILE A 669 -12.70 35.59 25.89
C ILE A 669 -12.97 34.48 26.90
N GLU A 670 -13.96 33.61 26.62
CA GLU A 670 -14.28 32.47 27.48
C GLU A 670 -13.40 31.26 27.17
N VAL A 671 -12.92 30.60 28.24
CA VAL A 671 -12.39 29.23 28.33
C VAL A 671 -11.79 28.65 27.05
N LEU A 672 -10.57 29.09 26.71
CA LEU A 672 -9.85 28.64 25.50
C LEU A 672 -9.35 27.20 25.56
N ASN A 673 -10.11 26.20 25.13
CA ASN A 673 -9.58 24.82 25.02
C ASN A 673 -8.63 24.59 23.81
N SER A 674 -8.09 25.66 23.19
CA SER A 674 -7.35 25.67 21.92
C SER A 674 -6.30 26.80 21.85
N VAL A 675 -5.70 27.06 20.67
CA VAL A 675 -4.66 28.08 20.46
C VAL A 675 -5.21 29.40 19.90
N ILE A 676 -4.94 30.53 20.54
CA ILE A 676 -5.01 31.87 19.93
C ILE A 676 -3.61 32.37 19.61
N ASP A 677 -3.36 32.63 18.32
CA ASP A 677 -2.20 33.37 17.83
C ASP A 677 -2.59 34.83 17.57
N GLY A 678 -2.00 35.74 18.34
CA GLY A 678 -2.15 37.17 18.14
C GLY A 678 -1.56 37.69 16.85
N ASN A 679 -0.65 36.94 16.21
CA ASN A 679 -0.03 37.31 14.95
C ASN A 679 0.53 38.76 14.97
N ASP A 680 1.13 39.13 16.11
CA ASP A 680 1.67 40.45 16.46
C ASP A 680 0.66 41.62 16.51
N HIS A 681 -0.65 41.34 16.44
CA HIS A 681 -1.72 42.33 16.60
C HIS A 681 -2.03 42.66 18.07
N THR A 682 -2.63 43.84 18.25
CA THR A 682 -2.98 44.41 19.56
C THR A 682 -4.45 44.15 19.93
N ILE A 683 -4.69 43.57 21.09
CA ILE A 683 -6.01 43.54 21.75
C ILE A 683 -6.06 44.70 22.75
N THR A 684 -6.90 45.70 22.48
CA THR A 684 -7.18 46.81 23.41
C THR A 684 -8.50 46.56 24.14
N ILE A 685 -8.51 46.71 25.46
CA ILE A 685 -9.68 46.53 26.32
C ILE A 685 -9.89 47.84 27.11
N ASN A 686 -10.96 48.55 26.79
CA ASN A 686 -11.35 49.80 27.42
C ASN A 686 -12.46 49.52 28.44
N ALA A 687 -12.11 49.52 29.74
CA ALA A 687 -13.04 49.19 30.82
C ALA A 687 -13.46 50.46 31.58
N TYR A 688 -14.75 50.81 31.50
CA TYR A 688 -15.31 51.98 32.17
C TYR A 688 -16.07 51.59 33.44
N HIS A 689 -15.56 51.98 34.61
CA HIS A 689 -16.25 51.76 35.87
C HIS A 689 -17.28 52.87 36.15
N LYS A 690 -18.57 52.51 36.29
CA LYS A 690 -19.66 53.47 36.48
C LYS A 690 -20.30 53.34 37.87
N ILE A 691 -20.13 54.38 38.69
CA ILE A 691 -20.81 54.50 40.00
C ILE A 691 -22.22 55.06 39.78
N GLN A 692 -23.25 54.40 40.32
CA GLN A 692 -24.59 54.99 40.45
C GLN A 692 -24.78 55.54 41.87
N ASN A 693 -24.37 56.80 42.07
CA ASN A 693 -24.48 57.49 43.37
C ASN A 693 -25.96 57.68 43.77
N ASN A 694 -26.39 57.01 44.85
CA ASN A 694 -27.71 57.19 45.46
C ASN A 694 -27.67 57.44 46.99
N TYR A 695 -26.48 57.61 47.59
CA TYR A 695 -26.32 57.89 49.02
C TYR A 695 -25.65 59.23 49.29
N SER A 696 -26.14 59.92 50.32
CA SER A 696 -25.76 61.29 50.70
C SER A 696 -24.86 61.37 51.93
N ASP A 697 -24.41 60.23 52.49
CA ASP A 697 -23.50 60.17 53.64
C ASP A 697 -22.09 59.74 53.21
N PRO A 698 -21.06 60.61 53.30
CA PRO A 698 -19.69 60.30 52.93
C PRO A 698 -19.01 59.27 53.87
N LYS A 699 -19.66 58.81 54.95
CA LYS A 699 -19.17 57.67 55.75
C LYS A 699 -19.63 56.32 55.23
N ILE A 700 -20.64 56.28 54.36
CA ILE A 700 -21.07 55.06 53.63
C ILE A 700 -20.31 54.99 52.29
N LEU A 701 -19.00 55.26 52.32
CA LEU A 701 -18.05 55.05 51.21
C LEU A 701 -17.25 53.74 51.38
N ALA A 702 -17.57 52.95 52.41
CA ALA A 702 -16.91 51.69 52.75
C ALA A 702 -17.84 50.47 52.53
N THR A 703 -18.60 50.46 51.44
CA THR A 703 -19.29 49.26 50.95
C THR A 703 -18.42 48.53 49.93
N THR A 704 -18.30 47.21 50.08
CA THR A 704 -17.44 46.34 49.28
C THR A 704 -17.84 46.31 47.82
N HIS A 705 -16.98 46.85 46.94
CA HIS A 705 -17.08 46.67 45.49
C HIS A 705 -16.15 45.52 45.06
N GLN A 706 -16.77 44.40 44.67
CA GLN A 706 -16.07 43.23 44.13
C GLN A 706 -16.02 43.29 42.60
N ASN A 707 -14.92 42.78 42.02
CA ASN A 707 -14.72 42.47 40.60
C ASN A 707 -14.74 43.71 39.68
N LEU A 708 -13.56 44.31 39.46
CA LEU A 708 -13.41 45.57 38.72
C LEU A 708 -13.05 45.41 37.23
N VAL A 709 -12.58 44.23 36.81
CA VAL A 709 -12.16 43.95 35.42
C VAL A 709 -12.55 42.51 35.04
N LYS A 710 -12.91 42.30 33.77
CA LYS A 710 -13.30 41.00 33.20
C LYS A 710 -12.08 40.23 32.69
N GLU A 711 -12.15 38.92 32.79
CA GLU A 711 -11.02 38.01 32.56
C GLU A 711 -10.82 37.61 31.08
N ILE A 712 -9.58 37.25 30.73
CA ILE A 712 -9.23 36.48 29.51
C ILE A 712 -8.94 35.05 29.98
N GLY A 713 -9.92 34.15 29.92
CA GLY A 713 -9.77 32.79 30.46
C GLY A 713 -9.05 31.84 29.50
N VAL A 714 -7.76 31.56 29.75
CA VAL A 714 -6.94 30.67 28.89
C VAL A 714 -6.82 29.26 29.48
N THR A 715 -7.57 28.28 28.96
CA THR A 715 -7.35 26.84 29.26
C THR A 715 -6.38 26.13 28.29
N GLY A 716 -5.87 26.86 27.28
CA GLY A 716 -5.19 26.33 26.10
C GLY A 716 -3.88 27.06 25.82
N VAL A 717 -3.76 27.79 24.71
CA VAL A 717 -2.57 28.63 24.42
C VAL A 717 -2.99 30.01 23.94
N LEU A 718 -2.43 31.08 24.52
CA LEU A 718 -2.48 32.44 23.99
C LEU A 718 -1.05 32.92 23.70
N LYS A 719 -0.75 33.33 22.47
CA LYS A 719 0.61 33.73 22.09
C LYS A 719 0.68 34.91 21.13
N ASN A 720 1.86 35.54 21.03
CA ASN A 720 2.20 36.56 20.03
C ASN A 720 1.21 37.73 19.94
N THR A 721 0.71 38.23 21.08
CA THR A 721 -0.21 39.39 21.10
C THR A 721 0.28 40.49 22.03
N LYS A 722 0.01 41.73 21.64
CA LYS A 722 0.07 42.87 22.54
C LYS A 722 -1.30 43.08 23.17
N ILE A 723 -1.37 43.24 24.49
CA ILE A 723 -2.61 43.48 25.21
C ILE A 723 -2.54 44.84 25.91
N ILE A 724 -3.48 45.73 25.63
CA ILE A 724 -3.58 47.05 26.26
C ILE A 724 -4.89 47.12 27.05
N TYR A 725 -4.78 47.17 28.38
CA TYR A 725 -5.92 47.41 29.27
C TYR A 725 -5.96 48.89 29.66
N ASN A 726 -6.95 49.63 29.18
CA ASN A 726 -7.25 50.98 29.67
C ASN A 726 -8.34 50.89 30.73
N LEU A 727 -7.99 51.17 31.99
CA LEU A 727 -8.92 51.19 33.11
C LEU A 727 -9.31 52.63 33.46
N TYR A 728 -10.60 52.95 33.31
CA TYR A 728 -11.15 54.28 33.58
C TYR A 728 -11.92 54.27 34.91
N PHE A 729 -11.38 54.97 35.91
CA PHE A 729 -11.96 55.08 37.26
C PHE A 729 -12.68 56.42 37.47
N ILE A 730 -13.90 56.39 37.99
CA ILE A 730 -14.68 57.59 38.34
C ILE A 730 -14.45 57.95 39.82
N ASN A 731 -14.52 59.25 40.13
CA ASN A 731 -14.23 59.86 41.44
C ASN A 731 -14.79 59.10 42.65
N GLY A 732 -13.94 58.82 43.64
CA GLY A 732 -14.34 58.44 45.00
C GLY A 732 -14.13 56.97 45.42
N VAL A 733 -13.70 56.08 44.52
CA VAL A 733 -13.42 54.67 44.87
C VAL A 733 -12.18 54.56 45.76
N GLN A 734 -12.30 54.02 46.98
CA GLN A 734 -11.15 53.77 47.85
C GLN A 734 -10.73 52.29 47.96
N ASN A 735 -11.60 51.33 47.62
CA ASN A 735 -11.31 49.89 47.78
C ASN A 735 -11.74 49.09 46.54
N ALA A 736 -10.90 48.14 46.11
CA ALA A 736 -11.24 47.09 45.15
C ALA A 736 -11.03 45.69 45.79
N TYR A 737 -12.08 44.87 45.80
CA TYR A 737 -12.01 43.50 46.33
C TYR A 737 -11.97 42.48 45.17
N ASN A 738 -11.14 41.45 45.29
CA ASN A 738 -11.03 40.31 44.37
C ASN A 738 -10.83 40.71 42.89
N ALA A 739 -10.01 41.73 42.63
CA ALA A 739 -9.78 42.25 41.28
C ALA A 739 -8.49 41.66 40.69
N SER A 740 -8.64 40.69 39.79
CA SER A 740 -7.56 40.17 38.95
C SER A 740 -7.63 40.82 37.57
N MET A 741 -6.51 41.33 37.04
CA MET A 741 -6.53 42.15 35.83
C MET A 741 -6.26 41.36 34.54
N LEU A 742 -5.46 40.29 34.61
CA LEU A 742 -5.35 39.25 33.61
C LEU A 742 -5.22 37.91 34.34
N THR A 743 -6.15 36.98 34.11
CA THR A 743 -6.11 35.65 34.72
C THR A 743 -5.64 34.59 33.73
N SER A 744 -5.00 33.52 34.22
CA SER A 744 -4.99 32.23 33.50
C SER A 744 -5.85 31.26 34.30
N THR A 745 -6.96 30.82 33.72
CA THR A 745 -7.88 29.89 34.36
C THR A 745 -7.69 28.49 33.81
N ASN A 746 -7.30 27.55 34.68
CA ASN A 746 -7.09 26.13 34.43
C ASN A 746 -6.08 25.76 33.31
N LYS A 747 -4.83 25.54 33.69
CA LYS A 747 -3.84 24.73 32.94
C LYS A 747 -3.33 25.26 31.58
N GLY A 748 -3.79 26.43 31.13
CA GLY A 748 -3.34 27.02 29.87
C GLY A 748 -1.93 27.63 29.88
N THR A 749 -1.47 28.01 28.69
CA THR A 749 -0.16 28.62 28.40
C THR A 749 -0.31 30.03 27.84
N MET A 750 0.45 30.98 28.36
CA MET A 750 0.63 32.32 27.80
C MET A 750 2.08 32.48 27.33
N GLN A 751 2.32 32.89 26.08
CA GLN A 751 3.67 32.94 25.49
C GLN A 751 3.92 34.19 24.64
N ASN A 752 5.07 34.85 24.77
CA ASN A 752 5.48 35.98 23.92
C ASN A 752 4.40 37.10 23.91
N LEU A 753 4.06 37.62 25.09
CA LEU A 753 3.03 38.64 25.26
C LEU A 753 3.61 39.97 25.76
N ASP A 754 3.14 41.07 25.20
CA ASP A 754 3.41 42.44 25.66
C ASP A 754 2.13 43.03 26.26
N VAL A 755 2.05 43.05 27.60
CA VAL A 755 0.86 43.49 28.34
C VAL A 755 1.10 44.88 28.93
N THR A 756 0.26 45.85 28.61
CA THR A 756 0.27 47.20 29.18
C THR A 756 -1.02 47.46 29.94
N PHE A 757 -0.92 47.70 31.25
CA PHE A 757 -2.03 48.15 32.09
C PHE A 757 -1.92 49.66 32.30
N ASN A 758 -2.89 50.39 31.75
CA ASN A 758 -2.97 51.84 31.76
C ASN A 758 -4.10 52.31 32.68
N PHE A 759 -3.74 52.93 33.79
CA PHE A 759 -4.64 53.46 34.80
C PHE A 759 -4.93 54.92 34.47
N VAL A 760 -6.09 55.18 33.84
CA VAL A 760 -6.42 56.50 33.29
C VAL A 760 -7.02 57.42 34.37
N ASP A 761 -6.58 58.67 34.34
CA ASP A 761 -6.52 59.62 35.46
C ASP A 761 -7.82 59.83 36.27
N ASN A 762 -7.66 59.75 37.60
CA ASN A 762 -8.39 60.60 38.52
C ASN A 762 -7.53 60.93 39.75
N SER A 763 -7.44 62.22 40.08
CA SER A 763 -6.37 62.85 40.88
C SER A 763 -6.35 62.55 42.39
N ALA A 764 -7.03 61.50 42.86
CA ALA A 764 -7.18 61.19 44.29
C ALA A 764 -7.34 59.68 44.63
N LEU A 765 -6.92 58.77 43.75
CA LEU A 765 -7.14 57.32 43.95
C LEU A 765 -5.96 56.60 44.63
N ASN A 766 -6.26 55.96 45.77
CA ASN A 766 -5.52 54.79 46.26
C ASN A 766 -6.35 53.55 45.92
N CYS A 767 -5.99 52.81 44.87
CA CYS A 767 -6.66 51.53 44.58
C CYS A 767 -6.07 50.43 45.49
N TRP A 768 -6.71 50.12 46.61
CA TRP A 768 -6.35 48.95 47.41
C TRP A 768 -6.92 47.68 46.79
N PHE A 769 -6.09 46.62 46.72
CA PHE A 769 -6.44 45.30 46.19
C PHE A 769 -6.28 44.28 47.32
N ASN A 770 -7.37 43.70 47.79
CA ASN A 770 -7.33 42.77 48.94
C ASN A 770 -6.89 41.34 48.53
N GLU A 771 -7.12 40.38 49.45
CA GLU A 771 -6.78 38.96 49.30
C GLU A 771 -7.00 38.41 47.87
N ASN A 772 -6.09 37.53 47.45
CA ASN A 772 -6.12 36.84 46.15
C ASN A 772 -6.14 37.73 44.88
N SER A 773 -5.76 39.02 44.98
CA SER A 773 -5.79 39.99 43.87
C SER A 773 -4.39 40.41 43.38
N GLY A 774 -4.18 40.50 42.06
CA GLY A 774 -2.91 40.91 41.44
C GLY A 774 -3.05 41.29 39.95
N TYR A 775 -1.99 41.86 39.35
CA TYR A 775 -1.97 42.18 37.91
C TYR A 775 -2.17 40.91 37.07
N LEU A 776 -1.44 39.87 37.44
CA LEU A 776 -1.65 38.50 37.00
C LEU A 776 -2.24 37.70 38.16
N SER A 777 -3.27 36.90 37.89
CA SER A 777 -3.78 35.90 38.83
C SER A 777 -4.00 34.56 38.13
N TRP A 778 -4.12 33.46 38.86
CA TRP A 778 -4.43 32.17 38.27
C TRP A 778 -5.26 31.25 39.16
N ASP A 779 -5.91 30.32 38.48
CA ASP A 779 -6.60 29.15 39.03
C ASP A 779 -6.03 27.90 38.35
N GLY A 780 -5.48 26.93 39.10
CA GLY A 780 -4.83 25.73 38.53
C GLY A 780 -3.36 25.88 38.11
N THR A 781 -2.89 25.00 37.20
CA THR A 781 -1.44 24.82 36.91
C THR A 781 -0.97 25.45 35.60
N GLY A 782 -1.06 26.78 35.47
CA GLY A 782 -0.72 27.50 34.23
C GLY A 782 0.78 27.63 33.92
N THR A 783 1.10 27.98 32.66
CA THR A 783 2.47 28.23 32.16
C THR A 783 2.58 29.63 31.52
N TYR A 784 3.63 30.38 31.85
CA TYR A 784 3.89 31.73 31.34
C TYR A 784 5.32 31.84 30.80
N LEU A 785 5.48 32.21 29.52
CA LEU A 785 6.76 32.24 28.81
C LEU A 785 6.96 33.59 28.11
N ASP A 786 8.14 34.19 28.27
CA ASP A 786 8.59 35.37 27.52
C ASP A 786 7.57 36.54 27.60
N MET A 787 7.32 37.01 28.82
CA MET A 787 6.27 37.98 29.15
C MET A 787 6.85 39.36 29.45
N THR A 788 6.33 40.41 28.82
CA THR A 788 6.59 41.80 29.21
C THR A 788 5.33 42.44 29.79
N ILE A 789 5.45 43.07 30.97
CA ILE A 789 4.35 43.76 31.64
C ILE A 789 4.74 45.21 31.89
N ARG A 790 3.88 46.15 31.49
CA ARG A 790 4.05 47.59 31.72
C ARG A 790 2.88 48.16 32.51
N LEU A 791 3.20 49.04 33.45
CA LEU A 791 2.25 49.65 34.38
C LEU A 791 2.36 51.17 34.25
N THR A 792 1.31 51.83 33.74
CA THR A 792 1.33 53.27 33.44
C THR A 792 0.16 54.00 34.09
N GLY A 793 0.41 55.15 34.71
CA GLY A 793 -0.61 55.94 35.42
C GLY A 793 -0.04 56.70 36.62
N SER A 794 -0.81 57.63 37.19
CA SER A 794 -0.34 58.58 38.21
C SER A 794 -0.18 58.00 39.62
N HIS A 795 -0.88 56.91 39.97
CA HIS A 795 -0.83 56.30 41.31
C HIS A 795 -0.85 54.77 41.27
N LEU A 796 0.32 54.14 41.38
CA LEU A 796 0.49 52.68 41.27
C LEU A 796 0.84 52.02 42.62
N PHE A 797 -0.19 51.61 43.37
CA PHE A 797 -0.04 50.89 44.63
C PHE A 797 -0.92 49.63 44.71
N LEU A 798 -0.44 48.49 44.22
CA LEU A 798 -0.90 47.23 44.80
C LEU A 798 -0.33 47.13 46.22
N ARG A 799 -1.21 46.94 47.20
CA ARG A 799 -0.88 46.64 48.59
C ARG A 799 -1.64 45.39 48.96
N SER A 800 -0.97 44.35 49.46
CA SER A 800 -1.70 43.26 50.10
C SER A 800 -2.45 43.77 51.33
N ALA A 801 -3.57 43.12 51.67
CA ALA A 801 -4.21 43.28 52.97
C ALA A 801 -3.20 43.06 54.11
N GLU A 802 -3.45 43.72 55.25
CA GLU A 802 -2.54 43.90 56.38
C GLU A 802 -1.59 42.71 56.68
N GLN A 803 -0.27 42.94 56.56
CA GLN A 803 0.69 42.08 57.24
C GLN A 803 0.76 42.45 58.74
N PRO A 804 0.94 41.48 59.66
CA PRO A 804 1.16 41.76 61.09
C PRO A 804 2.41 42.61 61.36
N ASP A 805 3.32 42.65 60.39
CA ASP A 805 4.70 43.13 60.49
C ASP A 805 4.89 44.56 59.91
N GLY A 806 3.89 45.10 59.20
CA GLY A 806 3.90 46.46 58.66
C GLY A 806 4.69 46.68 57.35
N GLU A 807 5.25 45.64 56.73
CA GLU A 807 5.87 45.74 55.40
C GLU A 807 4.82 45.58 54.27
N TYR A 808 4.67 46.62 53.44
CA TYR A 808 3.70 46.68 52.35
C TYR A 808 4.34 46.28 51.01
N GLY A 809 4.26 45.00 50.64
CA GLY A 809 4.75 44.50 49.35
C GLY A 809 3.83 44.82 48.17
N ARG A 810 4.43 45.05 46.98
CA ARG A 810 3.71 45.12 45.69
C ARG A 810 3.64 43.71 45.08
N CYS A 811 2.45 43.17 44.79
CA CYS A 811 2.29 41.84 44.21
C CYS A 811 2.33 41.86 42.67
N GLY A 812 3.29 41.16 42.06
CA GLY A 812 3.36 41.02 40.59
C GLY A 812 2.38 39.97 40.05
N ILE A 813 2.28 38.84 40.76
CA ILE A 813 1.48 37.67 40.40
C ILE A 813 0.85 37.10 41.68
N VAL A 814 -0.37 36.58 41.59
CA VAL A 814 -1.10 35.98 42.72
C VAL A 814 -1.75 34.65 42.32
N ASN A 815 -1.91 33.76 43.29
CA ASN A 815 -2.54 32.45 43.14
C ASN A 815 -3.75 32.41 44.06
N ALA A 816 -4.95 32.22 43.52
CA ALA A 816 -6.17 32.22 44.31
C ALA A 816 -6.39 30.92 45.11
N ASN A 817 -5.92 29.78 44.58
CA ASN A 817 -6.31 28.44 45.05
C ASN A 817 -5.14 27.57 45.58
N GLY A 818 -3.89 27.90 45.24
CA GLY A 818 -2.67 27.29 45.81
C GLY A 818 -1.89 26.34 44.91
N ASP A 819 -2.31 26.16 43.65
CA ASP A 819 -1.67 25.24 42.69
C ASP A 819 -0.35 25.76 42.10
N ALA A 820 0.52 24.85 41.66
CA ALA A 820 1.84 25.16 41.13
C ALA A 820 1.81 25.68 39.68
N ALA A 821 2.56 26.75 39.39
CA ALA A 821 2.66 27.38 38.06
C ALA A 821 4.12 27.58 37.62
N THR A 822 4.36 27.62 36.31
CA THR A 822 5.69 27.82 35.72
C THR A 822 5.80 29.19 35.06
N VAL A 823 6.87 29.94 35.37
CA VAL A 823 7.14 31.27 34.83
C VAL A 823 8.57 31.37 34.30
N THR A 824 8.73 31.73 33.03
CA THR A 824 10.04 31.84 32.38
C THR A 824 10.16 33.19 31.65
N ASN A 825 11.26 33.90 31.85
CA ASN A 825 11.61 35.16 31.18
C ASN A 825 10.51 36.23 31.27
N MET A 826 10.20 36.69 32.49
CA MET A 826 9.22 37.77 32.70
C MET A 826 9.92 39.09 33.05
N THR A 827 9.52 40.18 32.40
CA THR A 827 10.00 41.54 32.72
C THR A 827 8.84 42.46 33.11
N ILE A 828 8.94 43.14 34.25
CA ILE A 828 7.90 44.05 34.76
C ILE A 828 8.45 45.48 34.88
N TYR A 829 7.76 46.44 34.25
CA TYR A 829 8.09 47.87 34.22
C TYR A 829 7.10 48.70 35.05
N GLY A 830 7.56 49.85 35.57
CA GLY A 830 6.73 50.81 36.32
C GLY A 830 6.78 50.64 37.85
N VAL A 831 7.69 49.83 38.38
CA VAL A 831 7.80 49.51 39.81
C VAL A 831 8.99 50.23 40.44
N GLU A 832 8.84 50.76 41.66
CA GLU A 832 9.97 51.33 42.39
C GLU A 832 10.95 50.24 42.88
N ALA A 833 12.18 50.27 42.34
CA ALA A 833 13.26 49.32 42.63
C ALA A 833 13.74 49.22 44.10
N ALA A 834 13.15 49.98 45.02
CA ALA A 834 13.47 49.96 46.46
C ALA A 834 12.45 49.18 47.31
N GLN A 835 11.40 48.63 46.69
CA GLN A 835 10.39 47.79 47.35
C GLN A 835 10.47 46.38 46.74
N PRO A 836 10.49 45.30 47.54
CA PRO A 836 10.48 43.95 46.98
C PRO A 836 9.18 43.71 46.20
N ILE A 837 9.30 43.31 44.93
CA ILE A 837 8.17 42.72 44.21
C ILE A 837 7.95 41.33 44.79
N GLY A 838 6.78 41.12 45.39
CA GLY A 838 6.30 39.79 45.65
C GLY A 838 5.95 39.11 44.34
N LEU A 839 6.69 38.07 43.97
CA LEU A 839 6.24 37.03 43.03
C LEU A 839 4.97 36.32 43.51
N LEU A 840 4.66 36.50 44.80
CA LEU A 840 3.56 35.91 45.55
C LEU A 840 2.96 37.03 46.40
N ALA A 841 1.63 37.17 46.40
CA ALA A 841 0.98 37.61 47.62
C ALA A 841 1.10 36.47 48.64
N PRO A 842 1.56 36.72 49.89
CA PRO A 842 1.42 35.72 50.92
C PRO A 842 -0.07 35.52 51.18
N THR A 843 -0.57 34.30 50.96
CA THR A 843 -1.83 33.90 51.60
C THR A 843 -1.66 34.03 53.11
N TRP A 844 -2.74 34.37 53.82
CA TRP A 844 -2.71 34.57 55.26
C TRP A 844 -2.08 33.34 55.94
N ARG A 845 -0.89 33.53 56.57
CA ARG A 845 0.05 32.53 57.16
C ARG A 845 1.32 32.16 56.36
N GLY A 846 1.59 32.77 55.20
CA GLY A 846 2.95 32.83 54.64
C GLY A 846 3.48 31.52 54.03
N ILE A 847 2.64 30.73 53.36
CA ILE A 847 3.08 29.55 52.61
C ILE A 847 3.36 29.94 51.15
N VAL A 848 4.57 29.62 50.68
CA VAL A 848 5.01 29.78 49.29
C VAL A 848 4.41 28.66 48.44
N ASN A 849 3.36 28.96 47.68
CA ASN A 849 2.68 27.98 46.84
C ASN A 849 3.32 27.87 45.44
N GLY A 850 4.20 26.87 45.27
CA GLY A 850 4.37 26.14 44.01
C GLY A 850 4.93 26.85 42.78
N ILE A 851 5.42 28.10 42.85
CA ILE A 851 6.00 28.77 41.67
C ILE A 851 7.39 28.21 41.34
N ASN A 852 7.57 27.77 40.09
CA ASN A 852 8.89 27.57 39.49
C ASN A 852 9.18 28.72 38.51
N ALA A 853 9.98 29.71 38.96
CA ALA A 853 10.27 30.93 38.20
C ALA A 853 11.74 31.02 37.78
N THR A 854 12.00 31.35 36.51
CA THR A 854 13.34 31.63 35.98
C THR A 854 13.34 32.89 35.10
N GLY A 855 14.45 33.64 35.08
CA GLY A 855 14.59 34.82 34.22
C GLY A 855 13.71 36.03 34.57
N LEU A 856 13.25 36.17 35.82
CA LEU A 856 12.45 37.33 36.24
C LEU A 856 13.31 38.61 36.37
N THR A 857 12.85 39.71 35.78
CA THR A 857 13.47 41.04 35.87
C THR A 857 12.45 42.11 36.24
N ALA A 858 12.82 43.02 37.15
CA ALA A 858 12.00 44.16 37.58
C ALA A 858 12.72 45.48 37.25
N ILE A 859 12.03 46.39 36.56
CA ILE A 859 12.63 47.62 36.03
C ILE A 859 11.84 48.86 36.47
N LYS A 860 12.54 49.80 37.10
CA LYS A 860 12.02 51.13 37.40
C LYS A 860 12.16 52.04 36.19
N ASP A 861 11.30 51.84 35.19
CA ASP A 861 11.02 52.89 34.22
C ASP A 861 9.93 53.79 34.79
N ILE A 862 10.26 55.08 34.87
CA ILE A 862 9.30 56.18 34.97
C ILE A 862 9.21 56.73 33.54
N PRO A 863 8.11 56.51 32.79
CA PRO A 863 7.86 57.26 31.57
C PRO A 863 7.84 58.76 31.88
N ALA A 864 8.47 59.57 31.04
CA ALA A 864 8.54 61.02 31.18
C ALA A 864 7.20 61.71 30.84
#